data_AF-A0A6P8KSY0-F1
#
_entry.id   AF-A0A6P8KSY0-F1
#
_cell.length_a   1.000
_cell.length_b   1.000
_cell.length_c   1.000
_cell.angle_alpha   90.00
_cell.angle_beta   90.00
_cell.angle_gamma   90.00
#
_symmetry.space_group_name_H-M   'P 1'
#
loop_
_entity.id
_entity.type
_entity.pdbx_description
1 polymer ?
#
loop_
_entity_poly.entity_id
_entity_poly.type
_entity_poly.pdbx_seq_one_letter_code
_entity_poly.pdbx_strand_id
1 'polypeptide(L)'
;MSERRSHIQMAPPPPPPKPNKSQTANGNGNGNGTGIGTGTGNGTLPNGNKNYNKIVAGQDQEPLAQNSSGVRRSQSPPRTEQVVMTPRGKTANSTVILIERKLVDEINDRVHVAGGDHTGIIINKDTVAGQKSASKAAALSLEFRVFLVSANTGKHSQESRTLRFWFRDWLTNEEKQAHIAQDFFKELVSPQDFPRDYVGFIKKIMKLLQHGYTEIQSIEIELRILEETSAPPSRPLSLEESQFESPPLTQEKVLELIEQAYPNPVSPEDLAKDYGWSEQDVLLVIKSLQERGLIKSMEYNAYTRIHHEDKEIKVVKQMPTIASNKQPTIAIITAQYCEKLAVDAMLENKETFVRYTTVGESNVYTLGNIGAHRIVSTKLPSVGSNREAMTATGNTTTRLLGTFQKVDFVFIVGVAGGVPHYTDYKKHVRLGDVVISYVDKQRALISNSKEKPYVYLYKSGEDVKTYFPVNDSLQQIAESLQANMQVKRPWEDYLNQAQQALAQKTDADFNRPDARTDKLFMNIGNNEVIEVAHPIAADEVDGVNRLRLHLGPIGSGRDLVRSDELRTQFARKYGLLATDVEMSSVLDSIIGNCRESFILVKGIADYKDGTSTRKWQNFAAISAASVVKSVICGMDAPTNV
;
A
#
# COMPACT_ATOMS: atom_id res chain seq x y z
N MET A 1 5.30 -79.15 -6.80
CA MET A 1 4.86 -78.64 -8.12
C MET A 1 4.41 -77.19 -7.96
N SER A 2 4.33 -76.41 -9.04
CA SER A 2 4.26 -74.94 -9.05
C SER A 2 5.56 -74.31 -8.52
N GLU A 3 6.57 -74.07 -9.37
CA GLU A 3 6.73 -72.99 -10.36
C GLU A 3 7.21 -71.66 -9.75
N ARG A 4 8.42 -71.26 -10.16
CA ARG A 4 8.92 -69.88 -10.03
C ARG A 4 8.63 -69.13 -11.33
N ARG A 5 8.20 -67.87 -11.25
CA ARG A 5 8.30 -66.91 -12.36
C ARG A 5 9.03 -65.67 -11.88
N SER A 6 10.04 -65.25 -12.64
CA SER A 6 10.88 -64.08 -12.37
C SER A 6 10.20 -62.79 -12.82
N HIS A 7 10.51 -61.67 -12.15
CA HIS A 7 10.10 -60.35 -12.61
C HIS A 7 10.70 -60.04 -13.99
N ILE A 8 9.91 -59.42 -14.85
CA ILE A 8 10.36 -58.77 -16.08
C ILE A 8 10.29 -57.26 -15.85
N GLN A 9 11.40 -56.57 -16.06
CA GLN A 9 11.52 -55.13 -15.91
C GLN A 9 11.20 -54.45 -17.25
N MET A 10 10.13 -53.66 -17.31
CA MET A 10 9.73 -52.97 -18.54
C MET A 10 10.59 -51.73 -18.77
N ALA A 11 11.05 -51.55 -20.01
CA ALA A 11 11.80 -50.37 -20.44
C ALA A 11 10.87 -49.18 -20.75
N PRO A 12 11.34 -47.92 -20.56
CA PRO A 12 10.55 -46.73 -20.87
C PRO A 12 10.38 -46.49 -22.39
N PRO A 13 9.33 -45.78 -22.81
CA PRO A 13 9.05 -45.50 -24.23
C PRO A 13 10.02 -44.47 -24.84
N PRO A 14 10.20 -44.48 -26.18
CA PRO A 14 11.11 -43.58 -26.89
C PRO A 14 10.59 -42.13 -27.00
N PRO A 15 11.48 -41.13 -27.12
CA PRO A 15 11.11 -39.71 -27.23
C PRO A 15 10.58 -39.34 -28.64
N PRO A 16 9.81 -38.24 -28.77
CA PRO A 16 9.25 -37.79 -30.04
C PRO A 16 10.31 -37.24 -31.03
N PRO A 17 10.03 -37.26 -32.34
CA PRO A 17 10.96 -36.82 -33.39
C PRO A 17 11.19 -35.30 -33.39
N LYS A 18 12.41 -34.89 -33.73
CA LYS A 18 12.82 -33.48 -33.84
C LYS A 18 12.41 -32.90 -35.22
N PRO A 19 12.03 -31.62 -35.31
CA PRO A 19 11.79 -30.97 -36.61
C PRO A 19 13.10 -30.78 -37.39
N ASN A 20 13.08 -31.10 -38.68
CA ASN A 20 14.23 -30.91 -39.57
C ASN A 20 14.48 -29.44 -39.89
N LYS A 21 15.75 -29.04 -39.89
CA LYS A 21 16.22 -27.83 -40.57
C LYS A 21 16.59 -28.17 -42.01
N SER A 22 16.17 -27.35 -42.97
CA SER A 22 16.76 -27.30 -44.30
C SER A 22 16.98 -25.84 -44.73
N GLN A 23 18.18 -25.57 -45.24
CA GLN A 23 18.54 -24.36 -45.97
C GLN A 23 19.28 -24.82 -47.23
N THR A 24 18.88 -24.33 -48.40
CA THR A 24 19.78 -24.11 -49.55
C THR A 24 19.16 -23.10 -50.52
N ALA A 25 20.03 -22.44 -51.29
CA ALA A 25 19.72 -21.20 -52.00
C ALA A 25 19.35 -21.36 -53.49
N ASN A 26 18.88 -20.24 -54.08
CA ASN A 26 19.00 -19.82 -55.48
C ASN A 26 18.33 -20.61 -56.62
N GLY A 27 17.68 -19.88 -57.56
CA GLY A 27 17.34 -20.37 -58.90
C GLY A 27 16.32 -19.51 -59.66
N ASN A 28 16.76 -18.79 -60.71
CA ASN A 28 15.89 -18.03 -61.63
C ASN A 28 15.06 -18.95 -62.57
N GLY A 29 13.92 -18.48 -63.10
CA GLY A 29 13.36 -19.05 -64.35
C GLY A 29 11.91 -18.71 -64.76
N ASN A 30 11.73 -17.58 -65.48
CA ASN A 30 10.68 -17.22 -66.47
C ASN A 30 9.32 -17.96 -66.61
N GLY A 31 8.25 -17.21 -66.95
CA GLY A 31 7.17 -17.75 -67.79
C GLY A 31 5.86 -16.94 -67.96
N ASN A 32 5.84 -15.90 -68.82
CA ASN A 32 4.64 -15.18 -69.37
C ASN A 32 3.74 -14.42 -68.34
N GLY A 33 3.03 -13.32 -68.65
CA GLY A 33 2.77 -12.55 -69.88
C GLY A 33 1.25 -12.39 -70.07
N THR A 34 0.60 -11.21 -70.22
CA THR A 34 0.93 -9.90 -70.84
C THR A 34 0.68 -8.70 -69.89
N GLY A 35 0.99 -7.41 -70.14
CA GLY A 35 1.25 -6.62 -71.37
C GLY A 35 -0.04 -5.89 -71.81
N ILE A 36 -0.15 -4.57 -72.01
CA ILE A 36 0.76 -3.41 -72.24
C ILE A 36 0.22 -2.23 -71.33
N GLY A 37 0.86 -1.12 -70.92
CA GLY A 37 1.86 -0.16 -71.47
C GLY A 37 1.15 1.11 -72.00
N THR A 38 1.66 2.35 -72.03
CA THR A 38 2.97 2.99 -71.71
C THR A 38 2.70 4.43 -71.13
N GLY A 39 3.62 5.37 -70.87
CA GLY A 39 5.08 5.41 -71.02
C GLY A 39 5.79 6.68 -70.46
N THR A 40 7.02 6.48 -69.97
CA THR A 40 8.29 7.15 -70.36
C THR A 40 8.53 8.67 -70.18
N GLY A 41 9.58 9.01 -69.40
CA GLY A 41 10.29 10.30 -69.41
C GLY A 41 11.50 10.31 -68.45
N ASN A 42 12.70 10.70 -68.91
CA ASN A 42 13.98 10.67 -68.15
C ASN A 42 14.46 12.09 -67.75
N GLY A 43 15.38 12.21 -66.76
CA GLY A 43 16.33 13.33 -66.71
C GLY A 43 16.81 13.80 -65.33
N THR A 44 18.08 13.55 -64.98
CA THR A 44 18.77 14.01 -63.76
C THR A 44 19.47 15.38 -63.90
N LEU A 45 19.36 16.25 -62.87
CA LEU A 45 20.38 17.13 -62.22
C LEU A 45 21.25 18.11 -63.10
N PRO A 46 21.89 19.20 -62.56
CA PRO A 46 22.33 19.43 -61.16
C PRO A 46 22.22 20.87 -60.55
N ASN A 47 22.55 20.98 -59.25
CA ASN A 47 23.12 22.09 -58.43
C ASN A 47 22.95 23.60 -58.80
N GLY A 48 22.57 24.47 -57.83
CA GLY A 48 22.55 25.94 -58.06
C GLY A 48 22.28 26.97 -56.92
N ASN A 49 22.84 26.82 -55.71
CA ASN A 49 23.26 27.88 -54.72
C ASN A 49 22.54 29.28 -54.53
N LYS A 50 22.41 29.71 -53.25
CA LYS A 50 22.44 31.09 -52.66
C LYS A 50 21.21 32.07 -52.58
N ASN A 51 20.78 32.29 -51.32
CA ASN A 51 20.71 33.56 -50.54
C ASN A 51 19.79 34.78 -50.88
N TYR A 52 18.88 35.07 -49.91
CA TYR A 52 18.61 36.37 -49.21
C TYR A 52 18.44 37.73 -49.96
N ASN A 53 17.31 38.45 -49.74
CA ASN A 53 17.15 39.66 -48.86
C ASN A 53 16.08 40.73 -49.27
N LYS A 54 15.43 41.32 -48.23
CA LYS A 54 14.81 42.69 -48.10
C LYS A 54 13.62 43.12 -49.00
N ILE A 55 12.46 43.58 -48.48
CA ILE A 55 12.06 44.86 -47.81
C ILE A 55 12.09 46.11 -48.74
N VAL A 56 10.95 46.80 -48.94
CA VAL A 56 10.67 48.26 -48.68
C VAL A 56 9.26 48.69 -49.18
N ALA A 57 8.70 49.67 -48.46
CA ALA A 57 7.38 50.34 -48.48
C ALA A 57 6.74 50.86 -49.79
N GLY A 58 5.48 51.30 -49.65
CA GLY A 58 4.80 52.31 -50.49
C GLY A 58 3.92 53.22 -49.60
N GLN A 59 3.73 54.48 -50.02
CA GLN A 59 2.89 55.51 -49.37
C GLN A 59 1.49 55.57 -50.08
N ASP A 60 0.50 56.44 -49.82
CA ASP A 60 0.48 57.75 -49.12
C ASP A 60 -0.98 58.22 -48.79
N GLN A 61 -1.09 59.44 -48.22
CA GLN A 61 -2.26 60.33 -48.11
C GLN A 61 -3.29 60.19 -46.95
N GLU A 62 -3.73 61.38 -46.50
CA GLU A 62 -4.70 61.70 -45.43
C GLU A 62 -5.70 62.76 -45.99
N PRO A 63 -6.83 63.10 -45.33
CA PRO A 63 -6.81 64.39 -44.60
C PRO A 63 -7.74 64.55 -43.37
N LEU A 64 -7.18 65.12 -42.30
CA LEU A 64 -7.69 66.22 -41.45
C LEU A 64 -9.21 66.39 -41.15
N ALA A 65 -9.56 66.25 -39.88
CA ALA A 65 -10.59 67.05 -39.18
C ALA A 65 -10.19 67.25 -37.69
N GLN A 66 -10.69 68.30 -37.01
CA GLN A 66 -10.05 68.86 -35.80
C GLN A 66 -10.78 68.66 -34.46
N ASN A 67 -9.99 68.67 -33.37
CA ASN A 67 -10.35 69.04 -31.97
C ASN A 67 -11.36 68.12 -31.22
N SER A 68 -11.17 67.69 -29.96
CA SER A 68 -10.51 68.36 -28.83
C SER A 68 -10.27 67.43 -27.61
N SER A 69 -9.58 67.93 -26.57
CA SER A 69 -9.47 67.39 -25.20
C SER A 69 -8.88 65.98 -25.00
N GLY A 70 -7.58 65.91 -24.71
CA GLY A 70 -6.92 64.67 -24.30
C GLY A 70 -7.08 64.35 -22.82
N VAL A 71 -7.93 63.39 -22.47
CA VAL A 71 -7.96 62.77 -21.12
C VAL A 71 -7.02 61.57 -21.10
N ARG A 72 -6.04 61.57 -20.17
CA ARG A 72 -5.15 60.42 -19.97
C ARG A 72 -5.96 59.19 -19.52
N ARG A 73 -6.01 58.14 -20.34
CA ARG A 73 -6.39 56.80 -19.88
C ARG A 73 -5.14 56.00 -19.54
N SER A 74 -4.85 55.88 -18.25
CA SER A 74 -4.00 54.81 -17.73
C SER A 74 -4.64 53.46 -18.10
N GLN A 75 -3.98 52.66 -18.93
CA GLN A 75 -4.41 51.30 -19.21
C GLN A 75 -3.99 50.40 -18.04
N SER A 76 -4.85 50.31 -17.02
CA SER A 76 -4.74 49.25 -16.01
C SER A 76 -4.85 47.89 -16.71
N PRO A 77 -3.96 46.91 -16.45
CA PRO A 77 -4.14 45.55 -16.95
C PRO A 77 -5.45 44.94 -16.41
N PRO A 78 -5.99 43.89 -17.06
CA PRO A 78 -7.21 43.24 -16.59
C PRO A 78 -7.05 42.73 -15.17
N ARG A 79 -8.12 42.82 -14.36
CA ARG A 79 -8.17 42.38 -12.97
C ARG A 79 -8.17 40.85 -12.85
N THR A 80 -7.02 40.23 -13.08
CA THR A 80 -6.73 38.84 -12.70
C THR A 80 -6.13 38.80 -11.30
N GLU A 81 -6.46 37.76 -10.53
CA GLU A 81 -5.72 37.47 -9.30
C GLU A 81 -4.31 37.00 -9.65
N GLN A 82 -3.31 37.46 -8.90
CA GLN A 82 -1.92 37.06 -9.02
C GLN A 82 -1.48 36.28 -7.77
N VAL A 83 -0.43 35.47 -7.92
CA VAL A 83 0.13 34.69 -6.80
C VAL A 83 1.17 35.55 -6.10
N VAL A 84 0.84 36.02 -4.90
CA VAL A 84 1.65 36.96 -4.11
C VAL A 84 2.37 36.21 -2.98
N MET A 85 3.70 36.24 -2.99
CA MET A 85 4.55 35.79 -1.88
C MET A 85 4.93 36.96 -0.97
N THR A 86 4.67 36.83 0.33
CA THR A 86 5.06 37.78 1.38
C THR A 86 5.79 37.08 2.54
N PRO A 87 7.05 37.45 2.83
CA PRO A 87 7.72 37.03 4.06
C PRO A 87 7.00 37.59 5.30
N ARG A 88 6.66 36.73 6.27
CA ARG A 88 5.99 37.15 7.52
C ARG A 88 6.96 37.33 8.68
N GLY A 89 8.01 36.52 8.73
CA GLY A 89 9.00 36.56 9.79
C GLY A 89 10.17 35.61 9.55
N LYS A 90 11.31 35.92 10.17
CA LYS A 90 12.51 35.08 10.18
C LYS A 90 13.19 35.19 11.54
N THR A 91 13.55 34.05 12.10
CA THR A 91 14.38 33.91 13.31
C THR A 91 15.69 33.20 12.93
N ALA A 92 16.54 32.89 13.92
CA ALA A 92 17.75 32.09 13.66
C ALA A 92 17.43 30.68 13.13
N ASN A 93 16.34 30.07 13.60
CA ASN A 93 16.01 28.66 13.37
C ASN A 93 14.74 28.45 12.52
N SER A 94 14.03 29.52 12.12
CA SER A 94 12.77 29.39 11.38
C SER A 94 12.50 30.55 10.42
N THR A 95 11.81 30.27 9.32
CA THR A 95 11.34 31.26 8.33
C THR A 95 9.87 31.00 8.00
N VAL A 96 9.04 32.05 8.03
CA VAL A 96 7.60 31.98 7.73
C VAL A 96 7.27 32.82 6.50
N ILE A 97 6.63 32.19 5.51
CA ILE A 97 6.28 32.77 4.20
C ILE A 97 4.79 32.54 3.94
N LEU A 98 4.06 33.59 3.58
CA LEU A 98 2.69 33.49 3.07
C LEU A 98 2.71 33.53 1.54
N ILE A 99 1.93 32.67 0.89
CA ILE A 99 1.65 32.72 -0.55
C ILE A 99 0.14 32.77 -0.73
N GLU A 100 -0.39 33.86 -1.28
CA GLU A 100 -1.84 34.11 -1.41
C GLU A 100 -2.25 34.46 -2.84
N ARG A 101 -3.49 34.12 -3.22
CA ARG A 101 -4.14 34.66 -4.43
C ARG A 101 -4.74 36.01 -4.12
N LYS A 102 -4.40 37.05 -4.89
CA LYS A 102 -4.88 38.40 -4.61
C LYS A 102 -5.05 39.24 -5.86
N LEU A 103 -6.07 40.09 -5.87
CA LEU A 103 -6.14 41.22 -6.79
C LEU A 103 -5.08 42.25 -6.37
N VAL A 104 -4.26 42.69 -7.32
CA VAL A 104 -3.20 43.67 -7.11
C VAL A 104 -3.49 44.86 -8.02
N ASP A 105 -4.10 45.91 -7.46
CA ASP A 105 -4.48 47.10 -8.22
C ASP A 105 -3.28 48.01 -8.57
N GLU A 106 -2.22 48.03 -7.75
CA GLU A 106 -0.99 48.81 -7.98
C GLU A 106 0.28 48.02 -7.64
N ILE A 107 1.37 48.24 -8.40
CA ILE A 107 2.66 47.54 -8.26
C ILE A 107 3.75 48.58 -7.92
N ASN A 108 4.16 48.61 -6.66
CA ASN A 108 5.14 49.58 -6.14
C ASN A 108 6.58 49.04 -6.23
N ASP A 109 7.61 49.90 -6.18
CA ASP A 109 9.03 49.50 -6.27
C ASP A 109 9.49 48.47 -5.22
N ARG A 110 8.75 48.32 -4.13
CA ARG A 110 8.97 47.30 -3.08
C ARG A 110 8.50 45.89 -3.47
N VAL A 111 7.93 45.76 -4.67
CA VAL A 111 7.49 44.49 -5.27
C VAL A 111 8.52 44.06 -6.32
N HIS A 112 8.66 42.75 -6.53
CA HIS A 112 9.29 42.17 -7.70
C HIS A 112 8.26 41.31 -8.44
N VAL A 113 7.98 41.68 -9.70
CA VAL A 113 7.16 40.89 -10.61
C VAL A 113 8.09 39.97 -11.39
N ALA A 114 7.83 38.67 -11.36
CA ALA A 114 8.61 37.72 -12.14
C ALA A 114 8.18 37.75 -13.63
N GLY A 115 9.13 37.57 -14.55
CA GLY A 115 8.89 37.55 -16.00
C GLY A 115 9.06 36.16 -16.62
N GLY A 116 8.80 36.06 -17.93
CA GLY A 116 8.90 34.79 -18.68
C GLY A 116 7.93 33.74 -18.15
N ASP A 117 8.39 32.50 -17.97
CA ASP A 117 7.64 31.33 -17.45
C ASP A 117 7.16 31.47 -15.99
N HIS A 118 7.28 32.66 -15.40
CA HIS A 118 6.87 33.03 -14.04
C HIS A 118 5.94 34.27 -14.03
N THR A 119 5.53 34.78 -15.20
CA THR A 119 4.67 35.97 -15.35
C THR A 119 3.34 35.80 -14.61
N GLY A 120 3.07 36.63 -13.60
CA GLY A 120 1.92 36.51 -12.69
C GLY A 120 2.27 36.03 -11.28
N ILE A 121 3.55 35.74 -11.01
CA ILE A 121 4.09 35.61 -9.65
C ILE A 121 4.63 36.98 -9.20
N ILE A 122 4.20 37.38 -8.00
CA ILE A 122 4.54 38.63 -7.34
C ILE A 122 5.27 38.32 -6.03
N ILE A 123 6.40 39.00 -5.77
CA ILE A 123 7.19 38.86 -4.55
C ILE A 123 7.25 40.20 -3.84
N ASN A 124 6.75 40.27 -2.61
CA ASN A 124 6.91 41.44 -1.74
C ASN A 124 8.29 41.41 -1.06
N LYS A 125 9.04 42.51 -1.12
CA LYS A 125 10.37 42.65 -0.49
C LYS A 125 10.27 43.02 1.00
N ASP A 126 9.18 43.66 1.42
CA ASP A 126 8.99 44.10 2.80
C ASP A 126 8.47 42.94 3.66
N THR A 127 9.12 42.67 4.79
CA THR A 127 8.62 41.70 5.79
C THR A 127 7.47 42.32 6.56
N VAL A 128 6.24 41.82 6.39
CA VAL A 128 5.04 42.41 7.01
C VAL A 128 4.88 41.91 8.46
N ALA A 129 5.81 42.34 9.32
CA ALA A 129 5.79 42.03 10.74
C ALA A 129 4.52 42.58 11.41
N GLY A 130 3.80 41.73 12.13
CA GLY A 130 2.69 42.14 12.98
C GLY A 130 1.31 42.31 12.33
N GLN A 131 1.15 42.08 11.01
CA GLN A 131 -0.18 41.70 10.53
C GLN A 131 -0.54 40.36 11.18
N LYS A 132 -1.71 40.30 11.83
CA LYS A 132 -2.24 39.09 12.48
C LYS A 132 -2.30 37.92 11.49
N SER A 133 -2.53 36.70 11.98
CA SER A 133 -2.97 35.59 11.13
C SER A 133 -4.15 36.03 10.25
N ALA A 134 -4.49 35.24 9.23
CA ALA A 134 -5.86 35.29 8.73
C ALA A 134 -6.83 35.27 9.93
N SER A 135 -7.88 36.08 9.90
CA SER A 135 -8.83 36.23 11.03
C SER A 135 -9.57 34.92 11.36
N LYS A 136 -9.50 33.97 10.44
CA LYS A 136 -9.96 32.58 10.47
C LYS A 136 -8.74 31.67 10.59
N ALA A 137 -8.77 30.70 11.50
CA ALA A 137 -7.70 29.70 11.62
C ALA A 137 -7.47 28.95 10.29
N ALA A 138 -6.30 28.33 10.12
CA ALA A 138 -6.05 27.47 8.97
C ALA A 138 -7.07 26.34 8.94
N ALA A 139 -7.63 26.05 7.76
CA ALA A 139 -8.58 24.96 7.59
C ALA A 139 -7.89 23.59 7.67
N LEU A 140 -6.60 23.54 7.33
CA LEU A 140 -5.79 22.33 7.34
C LEU A 140 -4.33 22.66 7.62
N SER A 141 -3.62 21.77 8.30
CA SER A 141 -2.17 21.84 8.50
C SER A 141 -1.54 20.48 8.22
N LEU A 142 -0.44 20.47 7.47
CA LEU A 142 0.37 19.28 7.19
C LEU A 142 1.83 19.60 7.58
N GLU A 143 2.50 18.68 8.26
CA GLU A 143 3.93 18.76 8.55
C GLU A 143 4.67 17.60 7.85
N PHE A 144 5.83 17.90 7.28
CA PHE A 144 6.80 16.88 6.87
C PHE A 144 8.22 17.34 7.18
N ARG A 145 9.16 16.39 7.23
CA ARG A 145 10.55 16.59 7.60
C ARG A 145 11.47 16.21 6.45
N VAL A 146 12.45 17.05 6.21
CA VAL A 146 13.49 16.87 5.21
C VAL A 146 14.86 16.77 5.89
N PHE A 147 15.74 15.96 5.31
CA PHE A 147 17.12 15.82 5.75
C PHE A 147 18.02 16.56 4.75
N LEU A 148 18.63 17.65 5.21
CA LEU A 148 19.43 18.55 4.40
C LEU A 148 20.91 18.31 4.64
N VAL A 149 21.71 18.28 3.58
CA VAL A 149 23.18 18.23 3.65
C VAL A 149 23.74 19.61 3.32
N SER A 150 24.56 20.16 4.22
CA SER A 150 25.24 21.43 4.00
C SER A 150 26.38 21.26 2.98
N ALA A 151 26.21 21.81 1.78
CA ALA A 151 27.21 21.78 0.72
C ALA A 151 28.57 22.38 1.13
N ASN A 152 28.58 23.28 2.14
CA ASN A 152 29.80 23.96 2.62
C ASN A 152 30.51 23.22 3.77
N THR A 153 29.80 22.36 4.51
CA THR A 153 30.34 21.76 5.76
C THR A 153 30.14 20.25 5.89
N GLY A 154 29.44 19.61 4.95
CA GLY A 154 29.10 18.18 5.00
C GLY A 154 28.11 17.78 6.10
N LYS A 155 27.79 18.66 7.05
CA LYS A 155 26.83 18.41 8.13
C LYS A 155 25.46 18.05 7.60
N HIS A 156 24.80 17.12 8.29
CA HIS A 156 23.38 16.84 8.11
C HIS A 156 22.57 17.74 9.05
N SER A 157 21.36 18.10 8.64
CA SER A 157 20.40 18.81 9.49
C SER A 157 18.97 18.36 9.17
N GLN A 158 18.13 18.29 10.20
CA GLN A 158 16.72 17.96 10.06
C GLN A 158 15.90 19.25 10.10
N GLU A 159 15.14 19.51 9.04
CA GLU A 159 14.18 20.61 8.96
C GLU A 159 12.75 20.08 8.94
N SER A 160 11.89 20.66 9.77
CA SER A 160 10.43 20.54 9.68
C SER A 160 9.87 21.61 8.74
N ARG A 161 8.92 21.21 7.90
CA ARG A 161 8.19 22.06 6.95
C ARG A 161 6.70 21.90 7.22
N THR A 162 6.07 22.93 7.77
CA THR A 162 4.63 22.98 7.98
C THR A 162 3.96 23.78 6.86
N LEU A 163 2.93 23.21 6.25
CA LEU A 163 2.07 23.84 5.25
C LEU A 163 0.67 24.03 5.86
N ARG A 164 0.22 25.28 5.99
CA ARG A 164 -1.11 25.65 6.50
C ARG A 164 -1.95 26.16 5.34
N PHE A 165 -3.15 25.60 5.16
CA PHE A 165 -4.01 25.87 4.03
C PHE A 165 -5.25 26.69 4.43
N TRP A 166 -5.59 27.67 3.59
CA TRP A 166 -6.89 28.32 3.57
C TRP A 166 -7.52 28.14 2.19
N PHE A 167 -8.80 27.79 2.16
CA PHE A 167 -9.58 27.59 0.94
C PHE A 167 -10.55 28.75 0.71
N ARG A 168 -11.07 28.89 -0.52
CA ARG A 168 -12.15 29.84 -0.84
C ARG A 168 -13.37 29.55 0.03
N ASP A 169 -14.07 30.59 0.49
CA ASP A 169 -15.23 30.43 1.39
C ASP A 169 -16.42 29.66 0.77
N TRP A 170 -16.47 29.50 -0.55
CA TRP A 170 -17.47 28.65 -1.22
C TRP A 170 -17.17 27.15 -1.12
N LEU A 171 -15.92 26.75 -0.83
CA LEU A 171 -15.57 25.35 -0.60
C LEU A 171 -15.72 25.00 0.88
N THR A 172 -16.94 24.71 1.31
CA THR A 172 -17.28 24.41 2.72
C THR A 172 -17.11 22.94 3.11
N ASN A 173 -16.85 22.04 2.17
CA ASN A 173 -16.76 20.60 2.42
C ASN A 173 -15.33 20.18 2.81
N GLU A 174 -15.15 19.75 4.08
CA GLU A 174 -13.86 19.33 4.66
C GLU A 174 -13.17 18.21 3.87
N GLU A 175 -13.90 17.18 3.44
CA GLU A 175 -13.30 16.06 2.69
C GLU A 175 -12.73 16.52 1.35
N LYS A 176 -13.41 17.44 0.65
CA LYS A 176 -12.90 18.04 -0.59
C LYS A 176 -11.70 18.94 -0.33
N GLN A 177 -11.71 19.75 0.74
CA GLN A 177 -10.55 20.54 1.16
C GLN A 177 -9.33 19.63 1.41
N ALA A 178 -9.51 18.56 2.18
CA ALA A 178 -8.45 17.62 2.50
C ALA A 178 -7.95 16.85 1.27
N HIS A 179 -8.83 16.47 0.34
CA HIS A 179 -8.46 15.84 -0.93
C HIS A 179 -7.64 16.78 -1.83
N ILE A 180 -8.04 18.05 -1.93
CA ILE A 180 -7.33 19.09 -2.70
C ILE A 180 -5.94 19.34 -2.10
N ALA A 181 -5.80 19.39 -0.76
CA ALA A 181 -4.50 19.49 -0.10
C ALA A 181 -3.65 18.21 -0.23
N GLN A 182 -4.26 17.02 -0.25
CA GLN A 182 -3.59 15.73 -0.41
C GLN A 182 -2.94 15.63 -1.80
N ASP A 183 -3.69 15.98 -2.85
CA ASP A 183 -3.18 15.95 -4.22
C ASP A 183 -2.15 17.07 -4.45
N PHE A 184 -2.38 18.28 -3.93
CA PHE A 184 -1.39 19.37 -3.93
C PHE A 184 -0.07 18.95 -3.28
N PHE A 185 -0.13 18.29 -2.12
CA PHE A 185 1.07 17.83 -1.41
C PHE A 185 1.78 16.72 -2.18
N LYS A 186 1.04 15.73 -2.72
CA LYS A 186 1.61 14.67 -3.57
C LYS A 186 2.30 15.21 -4.82
N GLU A 187 1.72 16.21 -5.47
CA GLU A 187 2.33 16.86 -6.65
C GLU A 187 3.55 17.70 -6.23
N LEU A 188 3.48 18.43 -5.12
CA LEU A 188 4.62 19.16 -4.55
C LEU A 188 5.82 18.23 -4.27
N VAL A 189 5.59 17.06 -3.67
CA VAL A 189 6.66 16.11 -3.29
C VAL A 189 6.92 15.00 -4.31
N SER A 190 6.35 15.09 -5.53
CA SER A 190 6.52 14.08 -6.59
C SER A 190 7.99 13.68 -6.83
N PRO A 191 8.32 12.37 -6.94
CA PRO A 191 9.68 11.89 -7.19
C PRO A 191 10.34 12.43 -8.46
N GLN A 192 9.54 12.75 -9.48
CA GLN A 192 10.03 13.12 -10.82
C GLN A 192 10.59 14.54 -10.86
N ASP A 193 10.13 15.40 -9.95
CA ASP A 193 10.40 16.83 -9.93
C ASP A 193 10.46 17.39 -8.49
N PHE A 194 10.99 16.59 -7.55
CA PHE A 194 11.12 17.00 -6.15
C PHE A 194 12.12 18.16 -5.98
N PRO A 195 11.74 19.30 -5.37
CA PRO A 195 12.64 20.42 -5.21
C PRO A 195 13.76 20.18 -4.19
N ARG A 196 15.00 20.09 -4.67
CA ARG A 196 16.20 19.82 -3.86
C ARG A 196 16.78 21.04 -3.13
N ASP A 197 16.22 22.23 -3.34
CA ASP A 197 16.64 23.48 -2.70
C ASP A 197 15.44 24.31 -2.22
N TYR A 198 15.71 25.31 -1.36
CA TYR A 198 14.68 26.22 -0.85
C TYR A 198 13.99 27.05 -1.95
N VAL A 199 14.75 27.54 -2.93
CA VAL A 199 14.20 28.43 -3.97
C VAL A 199 13.33 27.63 -4.93
N GLY A 200 13.76 26.43 -5.33
CA GLY A 200 12.93 25.48 -6.07
C GLY A 200 11.66 25.08 -5.31
N PHE A 201 11.75 24.80 -4.01
CA PHE A 201 10.59 24.41 -3.19
C PHE A 201 9.50 25.49 -3.17
N ILE A 202 9.90 26.73 -2.87
CA ILE A 202 8.99 27.87 -2.87
C ILE A 202 8.46 28.18 -4.29
N LYS A 203 9.31 28.08 -5.33
CA LYS A 203 8.89 28.22 -6.73
C LYS A 203 7.86 27.16 -7.15
N LYS A 204 8.00 25.90 -6.73
CA LYS A 204 7.03 24.85 -7.05
C LYS A 204 5.67 25.14 -6.42
N ILE A 205 5.62 25.54 -5.15
CA ILE A 205 4.38 25.98 -4.49
C ILE A 205 3.71 27.15 -5.24
N MET A 206 4.49 28.18 -5.61
CA MET A 206 3.94 29.31 -6.38
C MET A 206 3.42 28.87 -7.76
N LYS A 207 4.13 27.99 -8.47
CA LYS A 207 3.68 27.44 -9.77
C LYS A 207 2.43 26.56 -9.66
N LEU A 208 2.33 25.72 -8.64
CA LEU A 208 1.16 24.86 -8.40
C LEU A 208 -0.09 25.70 -8.14
N LEU A 209 0.03 26.77 -7.34
CA LEU A 209 -1.05 27.74 -7.18
C LEU A 209 -1.32 28.52 -8.48
N GLN A 210 -0.30 28.91 -9.23
CA GLN A 210 -0.48 29.70 -10.45
C GLN A 210 -1.28 28.95 -11.54
N HIS A 211 -1.06 27.64 -11.69
CA HIS A 211 -1.62 26.84 -12.80
C HIS A 211 -2.74 25.87 -12.38
N GLY A 212 -2.91 25.60 -11.09
CA GLY A 212 -3.93 24.69 -10.57
C GLY A 212 -4.46 25.12 -9.19
N TYR A 213 -5.21 24.22 -8.54
CA TYR A 213 -5.67 24.34 -7.14
C TYR A 213 -6.31 25.71 -6.82
N THR A 214 -7.18 26.21 -7.71
CA THR A 214 -7.86 27.52 -7.64
C THR A 214 -8.70 27.74 -6.38
N GLU A 215 -9.08 26.62 -5.76
CA GLU A 215 -9.81 26.45 -4.52
C GLU A 215 -8.98 26.78 -3.27
N ILE A 216 -7.65 26.70 -3.37
CA ILE A 216 -6.74 27.17 -2.32
C ILE A 216 -6.62 28.69 -2.45
N GLN A 217 -7.00 29.41 -1.40
CA GLN A 217 -6.91 30.87 -1.29
C GLN A 217 -5.49 31.30 -0.91
N SER A 218 -4.87 30.62 0.06
CA SER A 218 -3.50 30.86 0.49
C SER A 218 -2.87 29.66 1.19
N ILE A 219 -1.55 29.62 1.18
CA ILE A 219 -0.71 28.68 1.92
C ILE A 219 0.28 29.48 2.75
N GLU A 220 0.33 29.25 4.06
CA GLU A 220 1.42 29.71 4.92
C GLU A 220 2.41 28.55 5.13
N ILE A 221 3.69 28.84 4.89
CA ILE A 221 4.79 27.89 4.98
C ILE A 221 5.64 28.29 6.17
N GLU A 222 5.79 27.39 7.14
CA GLU A 222 6.77 27.51 8.21
C GLU A 222 7.88 26.49 8.01
N LEU A 223 9.10 27.00 7.81
CA LEU A 223 10.33 26.24 7.75
C LEU A 223 11.00 26.33 9.12
N ARG A 224 11.44 25.21 9.71
CA ARG A 224 12.03 25.18 11.07
C ARG A 224 13.14 24.13 11.17
N ILE A 225 14.36 24.58 11.44
CA ILE A 225 15.51 23.70 11.76
C ILE A 225 15.27 23.09 13.15
N LEU A 226 15.37 21.76 13.24
CA LEU A 226 15.18 21.00 14.48
C LEU A 226 16.52 20.61 15.12
N GLU A 227 17.44 20.02 14.34
CA GLU A 227 18.69 19.43 14.83
C GLU A 227 19.77 19.43 13.73
N GLU A 228 21.05 19.50 14.11
CA GLU A 228 22.20 19.19 13.25
C GLU A 228 22.83 17.87 13.69
N THR A 229 23.02 16.93 12.76
CA THR A 229 23.65 15.63 13.02
C THR A 229 24.95 15.45 12.23
N SER A 230 25.90 14.71 12.79
CA SER A 230 27.16 14.36 12.12
C SER A 230 27.06 13.13 11.21
N ALA A 231 25.91 12.44 11.21
CA ALA A 231 25.65 11.23 10.44
C ALA A 231 24.30 11.32 9.71
N PRO A 232 24.15 10.67 8.55
CA PRO A 232 22.87 10.57 7.84
C PRO A 232 21.87 9.72 8.64
N PRO A 233 20.56 9.94 8.46
CA PRO A 233 19.52 9.09 9.05
C PRO A 233 19.56 7.68 8.46
N SER A 234 19.15 6.68 9.25
CA SER A 234 18.99 5.30 8.78
C SER A 234 17.83 5.20 7.77
N ARG A 235 18.16 4.98 6.49
CA ARG A 235 17.20 4.74 5.42
C ARG A 235 16.42 3.45 5.68
N PRO A 236 15.07 3.44 5.65
CA PRO A 236 14.29 2.22 5.47
C PRO A 236 14.53 1.70 4.04
N LEU A 237 15.16 0.52 3.90
CA LEU A 237 15.51 -0.03 2.59
C LEU A 237 14.27 -0.24 1.70
N SER A 238 14.47 -0.07 0.38
CA SER A 238 13.44 -0.44 -0.58
C SER A 238 13.41 -1.96 -0.78
N LEU A 239 12.26 -2.51 -1.22
CA LEU A 239 12.17 -3.92 -1.62
C LEU A 239 12.92 -4.21 -2.94
N GLU A 240 13.45 -3.18 -3.60
CA GLU A 240 14.27 -3.30 -4.81
C GLU A 240 15.75 -3.49 -4.44
N GLU A 241 16.24 -2.81 -3.40
CA GLU A 241 17.57 -3.02 -2.81
C GLU A 241 17.64 -4.42 -2.15
N SER A 242 16.60 -4.84 -1.41
CA SER A 242 16.58 -6.12 -0.68
C SER A 242 16.35 -7.38 -1.54
N GLN A 243 16.52 -7.31 -2.86
CA GLN A 243 16.41 -8.45 -3.79
C GLN A 243 17.77 -8.97 -4.29
N PHE A 244 18.87 -8.29 -3.96
CA PHE A 244 20.22 -8.64 -4.45
C PHE A 244 21.20 -9.04 -3.34
N GLU A 245 20.85 -8.84 -2.07
CA GLU A 245 21.59 -9.37 -0.93
C GLU A 245 20.79 -10.51 -0.28
N SER A 246 21.46 -11.60 0.08
CA SER A 246 20.85 -12.61 0.95
C SER A 246 20.65 -12.00 2.35
N PRO A 247 19.49 -12.22 3.00
CA PRO A 247 19.23 -11.66 4.33
C PRO A 247 20.24 -12.22 5.35
N PRO A 248 20.65 -11.43 6.36
CA PRO A 248 21.62 -11.88 7.34
C PRO A 248 21.08 -13.06 8.17
N LEU A 249 21.89 -14.10 8.29
CA LEU A 249 21.60 -15.26 9.13
C LEU A 249 21.48 -14.81 10.60
N THR A 250 20.28 -14.93 11.15
CA THR A 250 19.90 -14.45 12.49
C THR A 250 18.89 -15.42 13.11
N GLN A 251 18.78 -15.44 14.44
CA GLN A 251 17.81 -16.32 15.12
C GLN A 251 16.38 -15.96 14.71
N GLU A 252 16.12 -14.67 14.57
CA GLU A 252 14.86 -14.06 14.18
C GLU A 252 14.47 -14.46 12.76
N LYS A 253 15.41 -14.45 11.80
CA LYS A 253 15.13 -14.83 10.40
C LYS A 253 14.97 -16.34 10.23
N VAL A 254 15.75 -17.18 10.93
CA VAL A 254 15.54 -18.63 10.87
C VAL A 254 14.22 -19.04 11.52
N LEU A 255 13.87 -18.43 12.66
CA LEU A 255 12.57 -18.62 13.29
C LEU A 255 11.43 -18.16 12.38
N GLU A 256 11.58 -17.02 11.70
CA GLU A 256 10.61 -16.53 10.71
C GLU A 256 10.32 -17.55 9.61
N LEU A 257 11.34 -18.18 9.04
CA LEU A 257 11.17 -19.10 7.91
C LEU A 257 10.47 -20.40 8.35
N ILE A 258 10.77 -20.88 9.56
CA ILE A 258 10.06 -22.02 10.19
C ILE A 258 8.62 -21.65 10.54
N GLU A 259 8.36 -20.41 10.98
CA GLU A 259 7.01 -19.87 11.23
C GLU A 259 6.20 -19.70 9.93
N GLN A 260 6.84 -19.27 8.83
CA GLN A 260 6.22 -19.12 7.51
C GLN A 260 5.84 -20.48 6.89
N ALA A 261 6.68 -21.51 7.03
CA ALA A 261 6.40 -22.86 6.52
C ALA A 261 5.39 -23.66 7.36
N TYR A 262 5.19 -23.30 8.64
CA TYR A 262 4.30 -24.02 9.55
C TYR A 262 2.90 -24.25 8.93
N PRO A 263 2.35 -25.48 8.92
CA PRO A 263 2.76 -26.65 9.73
C PRO A 263 3.81 -27.57 9.09
N ASN A 264 4.34 -27.25 7.91
CA ASN A 264 5.33 -28.08 7.24
C ASN A 264 6.68 -27.99 7.98
N PRO A 265 7.40 -29.12 8.16
CA PRO A 265 8.79 -29.09 8.63
C PRO A 265 9.75 -28.53 7.57
N VAL A 266 10.82 -27.86 7.99
CA VAL A 266 11.86 -27.27 7.13
C VAL A 266 13.23 -27.87 7.46
N SER A 267 14.05 -28.22 6.48
CA SER A 267 15.40 -28.74 6.72
C SER A 267 16.46 -27.62 6.81
N PRO A 268 17.60 -27.85 7.50
CA PRO A 268 18.76 -26.96 7.46
C PRO A 268 19.37 -26.84 6.05
N GLU A 269 19.32 -27.90 5.26
CA GLU A 269 19.83 -27.96 3.87
C GLU A 269 19.05 -27.01 2.97
N ASP A 270 17.71 -27.04 3.02
CA ASP A 270 16.84 -26.14 2.25
C ASP A 270 17.05 -24.68 2.65
N LEU A 271 17.15 -24.40 3.96
CA LEU A 271 17.42 -23.05 4.47
C LEU A 271 18.78 -22.50 4.02
N ALA A 272 19.84 -23.32 4.08
CA ALA A 272 21.17 -22.94 3.60
C ALA A 272 21.18 -22.67 2.09
N LYS A 273 20.53 -23.53 1.32
CA LYS A 273 20.44 -23.48 -0.14
C LYS A 273 19.62 -22.31 -0.67
N ASP A 274 18.43 -22.08 -0.12
CA ASP A 274 17.50 -21.05 -0.62
C ASP A 274 17.94 -19.61 -0.25
N TYR A 275 18.71 -19.46 0.84
CA TYR A 275 19.19 -18.16 1.32
C TYR A 275 20.71 -17.95 1.16
N GLY A 276 21.44 -18.92 0.60
CA GLY A 276 22.89 -18.82 0.37
C GLY A 276 23.72 -18.77 1.66
N TRP A 277 23.27 -19.47 2.70
CA TRP A 277 23.94 -19.55 4.00
C TRP A 277 24.78 -20.83 4.14
N SER A 278 25.67 -20.83 5.12
CA SER A 278 26.37 -22.03 5.60
C SER A 278 25.42 -22.95 6.37
N GLU A 279 25.33 -24.22 5.97
CA GLU A 279 24.53 -25.23 6.68
C GLU A 279 24.98 -25.40 8.15
N GLN A 280 26.29 -25.32 8.42
CA GLN A 280 26.79 -25.42 9.79
C GLN A 280 26.33 -24.25 10.66
N ASP A 281 26.27 -23.04 10.11
CA ASP A 281 25.82 -21.86 10.86
C ASP A 281 24.29 -21.87 11.06
N VAL A 282 23.54 -22.34 10.05
CA VAL A 282 22.09 -22.58 10.17
C VAL A 282 21.80 -23.62 11.26
N LEU A 283 22.58 -24.72 11.33
CA LEU A 283 22.47 -25.73 12.38
C LEU A 283 22.75 -25.16 13.79
N LEU A 284 23.74 -24.27 13.94
CA LEU A 284 24.00 -23.58 15.20
C LEU A 284 22.82 -22.70 15.64
N VAL A 285 22.21 -21.96 14.71
CA VAL A 285 21.01 -21.16 14.98
C VAL A 285 19.81 -22.04 15.34
N ILE A 286 19.56 -23.11 14.59
CA ILE A 286 18.50 -24.09 14.88
C ILE A 286 18.67 -24.71 16.27
N LYS A 287 19.89 -25.10 16.64
CA LYS A 287 20.18 -25.63 17.99
C LYS A 287 19.83 -24.62 19.09
N SER A 288 20.17 -23.34 18.90
CA SER A 288 19.81 -22.30 19.88
C SER A 288 18.29 -22.08 19.96
N LEU A 289 17.56 -22.15 18.84
CA LEU A 289 16.09 -22.10 18.83
C LEU A 289 15.44 -23.33 19.48
N GLN A 290 16.07 -24.51 19.40
CA GLN A 290 15.64 -25.71 20.15
C GLN A 290 15.91 -25.58 21.65
N GLU A 291 17.09 -25.07 22.05
CA GLU A 291 17.45 -24.82 23.46
C GLU A 291 16.52 -23.79 24.12
N ARG A 292 16.00 -22.83 23.33
CA ARG A 292 14.94 -21.89 23.73
C ARG A 292 13.54 -22.50 23.73
N GLY A 293 13.35 -23.75 23.34
CA GLY A 293 12.05 -24.42 23.30
C GLY A 293 11.09 -23.91 22.21
N LEU A 294 11.58 -23.21 21.19
CA LEU A 294 10.75 -22.58 20.15
C LEU A 294 10.42 -23.51 18.99
N ILE A 295 11.32 -24.45 18.66
CA ILE A 295 11.20 -25.40 17.55
C ILE A 295 11.54 -26.83 17.98
N LYS A 296 10.94 -27.82 17.33
CA LYS A 296 11.16 -29.26 17.54
C LYS A 296 11.66 -29.94 16.27
N SER A 297 12.51 -30.95 16.46
CA SER A 297 12.93 -31.87 15.39
C SER A 297 11.81 -32.83 15.01
N MET A 298 11.69 -33.09 13.73
CA MET A 298 10.79 -34.07 13.10
C MET A 298 11.63 -35.19 12.47
N GLU A 299 11.00 -36.05 11.66
CA GLU A 299 11.73 -37.02 10.83
C GLU A 299 12.64 -36.32 9.80
N TYR A 300 13.63 -37.03 9.27
CA TYR A 300 14.51 -36.58 8.18
C TYR A 300 15.27 -35.26 8.43
N ASN A 301 15.68 -34.98 9.67
CA ASN A 301 16.42 -33.77 10.06
C ASN A 301 15.68 -32.45 9.75
N ALA A 302 14.35 -32.49 9.67
CA ALA A 302 13.53 -31.29 9.49
C ALA A 302 12.99 -30.76 10.83
N TYR A 303 12.67 -29.47 10.89
CA TYR A 303 12.28 -28.75 12.10
C TYR A 303 10.96 -28.02 11.91
N THR A 304 10.14 -27.94 12.96
CA THR A 304 8.87 -27.20 12.94
C THR A 304 8.63 -26.46 14.25
N ARG A 305 7.75 -25.45 14.22
CA ARG A 305 7.43 -24.60 15.37
C ARG A 305 6.74 -25.41 16.47
N ILE A 306 7.19 -25.25 17.72
CA ILE A 306 6.47 -25.75 18.91
C ILE A 306 5.31 -24.80 19.20
N HIS A 307 4.11 -25.34 19.40
CA HIS A 307 3.05 -24.63 20.13
C HIS A 307 3.15 -25.01 21.60
N HIS A 308 3.02 -24.05 22.52
CA HIS A 308 3.00 -24.37 23.96
C HIS A 308 1.76 -25.20 24.37
N GLU A 309 0.74 -25.26 23.51
CA GLU A 309 -0.45 -26.14 23.60
C GLU A 309 -0.22 -27.51 22.90
N ASP A 310 1.02 -27.88 22.55
CA ASP A 310 1.40 -29.11 21.80
C ASP A 310 0.80 -30.42 22.35
N LYS A 311 0.49 -30.50 23.66
CA LYS A 311 -0.14 -31.65 24.30
C LYS A 311 -1.59 -31.90 23.85
N GLU A 312 -2.25 -30.91 23.26
CA GLU A 312 -3.62 -30.99 22.77
C GLU A 312 -3.69 -31.15 21.23
N ILE A 313 -2.56 -31.09 20.53
CA ILE A 313 -2.51 -31.20 19.07
C ILE A 313 -2.70 -32.64 18.61
N LYS A 314 -3.83 -32.88 17.93
CA LYS A 314 -4.23 -34.18 17.42
C LYS A 314 -3.65 -34.39 16.02
N VAL A 315 -2.54 -35.13 15.93
CA VAL A 315 -1.96 -35.54 14.64
C VAL A 315 -2.84 -36.61 14.00
N VAL A 316 -3.32 -36.37 12.77
CA VAL A 316 -4.31 -37.23 12.10
C VAL A 316 -3.97 -37.48 10.63
N LYS A 317 -4.22 -38.70 10.12
CA LYS A 317 -4.08 -39.00 8.67
C LYS A 317 -5.22 -38.42 7.82
N GLN A 318 -6.39 -38.27 8.43
CA GLN A 318 -7.61 -37.69 7.89
C GLN A 318 -8.39 -37.06 9.04
N MET A 319 -9.11 -35.96 8.81
CA MET A 319 -9.96 -35.36 9.84
C MET A 319 -11.02 -36.36 10.33
N PRO A 320 -11.29 -36.45 11.64
CA PRO A 320 -12.37 -37.27 12.16
C PRO A 320 -13.72 -36.81 11.61
N THR A 321 -14.66 -37.74 11.42
CA THR A 321 -16.01 -37.43 10.95
C THR A 321 -16.77 -36.62 12.01
N ILE A 322 -16.85 -35.30 11.82
CA ILE A 322 -17.56 -34.41 12.74
C ILE A 322 -19.07 -34.51 12.50
N ALA A 323 -19.83 -34.76 13.58
CA ALA A 323 -21.28 -34.83 13.55
C ALA A 323 -21.92 -33.55 12.96
N SER A 324 -23.05 -33.69 12.27
CA SER A 324 -23.66 -32.60 11.48
C SER A 324 -23.90 -31.30 12.25
N ASN A 325 -24.25 -31.36 13.54
CA ASN A 325 -24.45 -30.20 14.42
C ASN A 325 -23.17 -29.67 15.10
N LYS A 326 -22.02 -30.33 14.92
CA LYS A 326 -20.71 -29.89 15.41
C LYS A 326 -19.76 -29.42 14.29
N GLN A 327 -20.20 -29.51 13.04
CA GLN A 327 -19.51 -28.95 11.87
C GLN A 327 -19.44 -27.41 12.00
N PRO A 328 -18.30 -26.78 11.67
CA PRO A 328 -18.18 -25.33 11.71
C PRO A 328 -18.97 -24.68 10.56
N THR A 329 -19.56 -23.52 10.82
CA THR A 329 -20.25 -22.69 9.82
C THR A 329 -19.43 -21.49 9.35
N ILE A 330 -18.32 -21.20 10.04
CA ILE A 330 -17.41 -20.10 9.73
C ILE A 330 -15.98 -20.66 9.58
N ALA A 331 -15.31 -20.28 8.50
CA ALA A 331 -13.87 -20.47 8.31
C ALA A 331 -13.11 -19.17 8.54
N ILE A 332 -11.94 -19.28 9.16
CA ILE A 332 -10.96 -18.20 9.27
C ILE A 332 -9.65 -18.65 8.60
N ILE A 333 -9.19 -17.92 7.59
CA ILE A 333 -7.97 -18.20 6.84
C ILE A 333 -6.93 -17.14 7.18
N THR A 334 -5.74 -17.58 7.59
CA THR A 334 -4.58 -16.74 7.94
C THR A 334 -3.36 -17.15 7.10
N ALA A 335 -2.44 -16.23 6.85
CA ALA A 335 -1.23 -16.48 6.06
C ALA A 335 0.00 -16.67 6.97
N GLN A 336 0.21 -15.77 7.94
CA GLN A 336 1.37 -15.72 8.82
C GLN A 336 1.12 -16.42 10.17
N TYR A 337 2.20 -16.74 10.88
CA TYR A 337 2.13 -17.44 12.17
C TYR A 337 1.51 -16.58 13.29
N CYS A 338 1.89 -15.31 13.38
CA CYS A 338 1.33 -14.35 14.34
C CYS A 338 -0.19 -14.13 14.14
N GLU A 339 -0.67 -14.20 12.90
CA GLU A 339 -2.09 -14.14 12.56
C GLU A 339 -2.86 -15.36 13.07
N LYS A 340 -2.30 -16.57 12.92
CA LYS A 340 -2.90 -17.77 13.50
C LYS A 340 -2.90 -17.73 15.03
N LEU A 341 -1.82 -17.30 15.67
CA LEU A 341 -1.78 -17.13 17.14
C LEU A 341 -2.85 -16.14 17.63
N ALA A 342 -2.98 -15.00 16.94
CA ALA A 342 -4.00 -14.00 17.22
C ALA A 342 -5.43 -14.54 17.08
N VAL A 343 -5.73 -15.28 16.00
CA VAL A 343 -7.03 -15.91 15.78
C VAL A 343 -7.31 -17.03 16.80
N ASP A 344 -6.34 -17.90 17.08
CA ASP A 344 -6.47 -19.01 18.03
C ASP A 344 -6.54 -18.56 19.50
N ALA A 345 -6.23 -17.29 19.79
CA ALA A 345 -6.48 -16.64 21.09
C ALA A 345 -7.92 -16.11 21.22
N MET A 346 -8.63 -15.91 20.11
CA MET A 346 -10.06 -15.52 20.11
C MET A 346 -11.01 -16.71 20.30
N LEU A 347 -10.54 -17.94 20.04
CA LEU A 347 -11.32 -19.17 20.06
C LEU A 347 -11.48 -19.75 21.48
N GLU A 348 -12.72 -20.08 21.84
CA GLU A 348 -13.08 -20.82 23.05
C GLU A 348 -13.28 -22.32 22.73
N ASN A 349 -13.06 -23.22 23.70
CA ASN A 349 -13.26 -24.67 23.53
C ASN A 349 -12.61 -25.24 22.25
N LYS A 350 -11.33 -24.88 22.06
CA LYS A 350 -10.57 -25.15 20.83
C LYS A 350 -9.91 -26.53 20.83
N GLU A 351 -9.85 -27.14 19.66
CA GLU A 351 -9.11 -28.38 19.38
C GLU A 351 -8.29 -28.19 18.10
N THR A 352 -6.97 -28.39 18.17
CA THR A 352 -6.06 -28.28 17.01
C THR A 352 -5.76 -29.66 16.43
N PHE A 353 -5.96 -29.81 15.13
CA PHE A 353 -5.67 -31.00 14.35
C PHE A 353 -4.59 -30.68 13.32
N VAL A 354 -3.52 -31.48 13.28
CA VAL A 354 -2.48 -31.38 12.25
C VAL A 354 -2.52 -32.61 11.37
N ARG A 355 -2.76 -32.40 10.08
CA ARG A 355 -2.75 -33.43 9.06
C ARG A 355 -1.45 -33.38 8.29
N TYR A 356 -0.46 -34.14 8.75
CA TYR A 356 0.74 -34.43 7.96
C TYR A 356 0.41 -35.36 6.80
N THR A 357 1.00 -35.08 5.64
CA THR A 357 0.86 -35.88 4.42
C THR A 357 2.23 -36.32 3.93
N THR A 358 2.36 -37.60 3.57
CA THR A 358 3.62 -38.16 3.03
C THR A 358 3.93 -37.67 1.61
N VAL A 359 2.94 -37.08 0.93
CA VAL A 359 3.06 -36.42 -0.38
C VAL A 359 2.12 -35.21 -0.39
N GLY A 360 2.64 -34.03 -0.73
CA GLY A 360 1.89 -32.76 -0.71
C GLY A 360 1.86 -32.07 0.66
N GLU A 361 1.24 -30.89 0.73
CA GLU A 361 1.30 -30.00 1.91
C GLU A 361 0.54 -30.50 3.13
N SER A 362 1.17 -30.35 4.30
CA SER A 362 0.55 -30.57 5.60
C SER A 362 -0.42 -29.43 5.93
N ASN A 363 -1.54 -29.76 6.57
CA ASN A 363 -2.64 -28.83 6.88
C ASN A 363 -2.85 -28.75 8.40
N VAL A 364 -3.17 -27.56 8.93
CA VAL A 364 -3.48 -27.34 10.35
C VAL A 364 -4.84 -26.67 10.51
N TYR A 365 -5.75 -27.35 11.22
CA TYR A 365 -7.10 -26.87 11.48
C TYR A 365 -7.32 -26.75 12.98
N THR A 366 -7.76 -25.58 13.46
CA THR A 366 -8.17 -25.40 14.87
C THR A 366 -9.66 -25.12 14.92
N LEU A 367 -10.43 -26.06 15.47
CA LEU A 367 -11.88 -25.92 15.61
C LEU A 367 -12.22 -25.40 17.00
N GLY A 368 -12.96 -24.30 17.09
CA GLY A 368 -13.35 -23.66 18.35
C GLY A 368 -14.69 -22.95 18.23
N ASN A 369 -15.08 -22.21 19.26
CA ASN A 369 -16.27 -21.37 19.28
C ASN A 369 -15.90 -19.89 19.34
N ILE A 370 -16.72 -19.03 18.74
CA ILE A 370 -16.81 -17.61 19.06
C ILE A 370 -18.29 -17.31 19.28
N GLY A 371 -18.66 -17.02 20.53
CA GLY A 371 -20.07 -16.91 20.92
C GLY A 371 -20.86 -18.16 20.55
N ALA A 372 -21.97 -18.00 19.83
CA ALA A 372 -22.82 -19.09 19.34
C ALA A 372 -22.26 -19.83 18.11
N HIS A 373 -21.18 -19.36 17.49
CA HIS A 373 -20.71 -19.86 16.19
C HIS A 373 -19.58 -20.87 16.35
N ARG A 374 -19.70 -22.01 15.65
CA ARG A 374 -18.62 -23.01 15.54
C ARG A 374 -17.70 -22.64 14.37
N ILE A 375 -16.42 -22.47 14.68
CA ILE A 375 -15.39 -21.91 13.81
C ILE A 375 -14.36 -22.99 13.45
N VAL A 376 -13.74 -22.86 12.28
CA VAL A 376 -12.44 -23.49 11.98
C VAL A 376 -11.43 -22.44 11.52
N SER A 377 -10.28 -22.35 12.19
CA SER A 377 -9.12 -21.57 11.73
C SER A 377 -8.15 -22.45 10.95
N THR A 378 -7.48 -21.89 9.94
CA THR A 378 -6.31 -22.49 9.27
C THR A 378 -5.24 -21.43 9.02
N LYS A 379 -3.98 -21.85 9.04
CA LYS A 379 -2.88 -21.12 8.40
C LYS A 379 -2.64 -21.69 7.01
N LEU A 380 -2.24 -20.86 6.05
CA LEU A 380 -1.75 -21.29 4.74
C LEU A 380 -0.34 -21.90 4.86
N PRO A 381 -0.01 -22.96 4.09
CA PRO A 381 1.24 -23.72 4.27
C PRO A 381 2.50 -22.98 3.79
N SER A 382 2.33 -21.95 2.95
CA SER A 382 3.39 -21.07 2.44
C SER A 382 2.75 -19.76 1.98
N VAL A 383 3.53 -18.67 1.99
CA VAL A 383 3.12 -17.33 1.53
C VAL A 383 4.13 -16.90 0.46
N GLY A 384 3.65 -16.52 -0.72
CA GLY A 384 4.52 -16.15 -1.84
C GLY A 384 3.85 -16.24 -3.21
N SER A 385 4.19 -15.30 -4.09
CA SER A 385 3.72 -15.20 -5.49
C SER A 385 4.47 -16.10 -6.47
N ASN A 386 5.29 -17.04 -5.98
CA ASN A 386 5.75 -18.13 -6.85
C ASN A 386 4.56 -19.07 -7.15
N ARG A 387 4.63 -19.79 -8.27
CA ARG A 387 3.51 -20.63 -8.73
C ARG A 387 3.16 -21.73 -7.73
N GLU A 388 4.15 -22.22 -6.99
CA GLU A 388 3.99 -23.28 -5.98
C GLU A 388 3.21 -22.81 -4.76
N ALA A 389 3.59 -21.70 -4.10
CA ALA A 389 2.89 -21.17 -2.93
C ALA A 389 1.47 -20.65 -3.27
N MET A 390 1.26 -20.10 -4.47
CA MET A 390 -0.10 -19.80 -4.95
C MET A 390 -0.95 -21.07 -5.12
N THR A 391 -0.40 -22.13 -5.73
CA THR A 391 -1.09 -23.43 -5.86
C THR A 391 -1.35 -24.07 -4.49
N ALA A 392 -0.38 -24.04 -3.57
CA ALA A 392 -0.50 -24.56 -2.22
C ALA A 392 -1.61 -23.86 -1.42
N THR A 393 -1.67 -22.53 -1.51
CA THR A 393 -2.71 -21.70 -0.89
C THR A 393 -4.10 -22.02 -1.43
N GLY A 394 -4.25 -22.19 -2.75
CA GLY A 394 -5.53 -22.58 -3.36
C GLY A 394 -5.95 -24.01 -3.01
N ASN A 395 -5.00 -24.96 -3.01
CA ASN A 395 -5.21 -26.34 -2.59
C ASN A 395 -5.67 -26.43 -1.13
N THR A 396 -5.02 -25.68 -0.23
CA THR A 396 -5.36 -25.61 1.19
C THR A 396 -6.75 -25.01 1.41
N THR A 397 -7.07 -23.91 0.72
CA THR A 397 -8.39 -23.26 0.81
C THR A 397 -9.50 -24.17 0.29
N THR A 398 -9.30 -24.80 -0.87
CA THR A 398 -10.25 -25.77 -1.44
C THR A 398 -10.40 -27.01 -0.54
N ARG A 399 -9.30 -27.49 0.07
CA ARG A 399 -9.33 -28.63 1.00
C ARG A 399 -10.10 -28.30 2.29
N LEU A 400 -9.98 -27.08 2.81
CA LEU A 400 -10.75 -26.59 3.94
C LEU A 400 -12.26 -26.63 3.63
N LEU A 401 -12.67 -25.96 2.54
CA LEU A 401 -14.09 -25.82 2.17
C LEU A 401 -14.74 -27.15 1.74
N GLY A 402 -13.96 -28.07 1.15
CA GLY A 402 -14.41 -29.43 0.84
C GLY A 402 -14.47 -30.38 2.04
N THR A 403 -13.69 -30.13 3.10
CA THR A 403 -13.71 -30.90 4.36
C THR A 403 -14.83 -30.45 5.28
N PHE A 404 -15.03 -29.12 5.39
CA PHE A 404 -16.04 -28.51 6.26
C PHE A 404 -17.17 -27.92 5.43
N GLN A 405 -17.98 -28.80 4.85
CA GLN A 405 -18.95 -28.44 3.80
C GLN A 405 -20.08 -27.49 4.26
N LYS A 406 -20.26 -27.32 5.58
CA LYS A 406 -21.19 -26.35 6.19
C LYS A 406 -20.62 -24.93 6.38
N VAL A 407 -19.37 -24.66 5.97
CA VAL A 407 -18.79 -23.32 6.04
C VAL A 407 -19.46 -22.40 5.03
N ASP A 408 -20.35 -21.53 5.50
CA ASP A 408 -21.09 -20.58 4.66
C ASP A 408 -20.48 -19.18 4.68
N PHE A 409 -19.68 -18.87 5.71
CA PHE A 409 -18.97 -17.60 5.88
C PHE A 409 -17.45 -17.79 5.92
N VAL A 410 -16.70 -17.01 5.14
CA VAL A 410 -15.23 -17.08 5.11
C VAL A 410 -14.58 -15.74 5.46
N PHE A 411 -13.81 -15.72 6.54
CA PHE A 411 -13.01 -14.58 6.96
C PHE A 411 -11.55 -14.78 6.50
N ILE A 412 -11.00 -13.83 5.75
CA ILE A 412 -9.57 -13.78 5.43
C ILE A 412 -8.94 -12.75 6.36
N VAL A 413 -8.12 -13.22 7.30
CA VAL A 413 -7.66 -12.43 8.44
C VAL A 413 -6.14 -12.36 8.43
N GLY A 414 -5.58 -11.18 8.63
CA GLY A 414 -4.14 -11.04 8.74
C GLY A 414 -3.63 -9.62 8.84
N VAL A 415 -2.36 -9.42 8.51
CA VAL A 415 -1.74 -8.10 8.37
C VAL A 415 -1.85 -7.56 6.94
N ALA A 416 -1.74 -6.24 6.79
CA ALA A 416 -1.62 -5.54 5.52
C ALA A 416 -0.81 -4.24 5.69
N GLY A 417 -0.45 -3.62 4.57
CA GLY A 417 0.09 -2.27 4.53
C GLY A 417 -1.03 -1.25 4.45
N GLY A 418 -0.93 -0.14 5.18
CA GLY A 418 -1.91 0.95 5.15
C GLY A 418 -1.70 1.86 3.94
N VAL A 419 -2.78 2.47 3.44
CA VAL A 419 -2.73 3.60 2.52
C VAL A 419 -3.01 4.89 3.30
N PRO A 420 -1.99 5.73 3.58
CA PRO A 420 -2.18 6.92 4.39
C PRO A 420 -2.79 8.09 3.60
N HIS A 421 -3.70 8.83 4.24
CA HIS A 421 -4.14 10.16 3.81
C HIS A 421 -3.40 11.20 4.66
N TYR A 422 -2.57 12.06 4.08
CA TYR A 422 -1.68 12.95 4.86
C TYR A 422 -2.40 14.15 5.47
N THR A 423 -3.63 14.41 5.00
CA THR A 423 -4.42 15.62 5.29
C THR A 423 -5.79 15.36 5.93
N ASP A 424 -6.32 14.13 5.86
CA ASP A 424 -7.67 13.80 6.33
C ASP A 424 -7.57 12.79 7.47
N TYR A 425 -7.72 13.24 8.72
CA TYR A 425 -7.67 12.34 9.87
C TYR A 425 -8.70 11.20 9.77
N LYS A 426 -9.89 11.44 9.21
CA LYS A 426 -10.98 10.45 9.12
C LYS A 426 -10.60 9.32 8.15
N LYS A 427 -9.96 9.64 7.03
CA LYS A 427 -9.46 8.67 6.02
C LYS A 427 -8.01 8.22 6.23
N HIS A 428 -7.30 8.77 7.21
CA HIS A 428 -5.92 8.42 7.51
C HIS A 428 -5.82 7.13 8.33
N VAL A 429 -5.22 6.11 7.72
CA VAL A 429 -4.90 4.82 8.33
C VAL A 429 -3.55 4.90 9.05
N ARG A 430 -3.49 4.59 10.36
CA ARG A 430 -2.26 4.51 11.20
C ARG A 430 -1.80 3.06 11.42
N LEU A 431 -0.58 2.86 11.91
CA LEU A 431 -0.13 1.52 12.30
C LEU A 431 -0.88 1.00 13.54
N GLY A 432 -1.24 -0.27 13.46
CA GLY A 432 -2.12 -0.94 14.41
C GLY A 432 -3.61 -0.74 14.14
N ASP A 433 -4.05 0.15 13.26
CA ASP A 433 -5.47 0.23 12.87
C ASP A 433 -5.93 -1.03 12.12
N VAL A 434 -7.25 -1.20 11.94
CA VAL A 434 -7.83 -2.31 11.17
C VAL A 434 -8.63 -1.78 9.98
N VAL A 435 -8.27 -2.24 8.77
CA VAL A 435 -9.03 -2.04 7.53
C VAL A 435 -9.86 -3.28 7.24
N ILE A 436 -11.13 -3.09 6.92
CA ILE A 436 -12.09 -4.15 6.56
C ILE A 436 -12.53 -3.92 5.11
N SER A 437 -12.50 -4.98 4.30
CA SER A 437 -12.88 -4.90 2.88
C SER A 437 -14.33 -4.47 2.71
N TYR A 438 -14.52 -3.30 2.09
CA TYR A 438 -15.81 -2.65 1.92
C TYR A 438 -15.81 -1.79 0.63
N VAL A 439 -16.97 -1.49 0.05
CA VAL A 439 -17.06 -0.64 -1.16
C VAL A 439 -16.77 0.85 -0.88
N ASP A 440 -15.95 1.49 -1.70
CA ASP A 440 -15.86 2.95 -1.79
C ASP A 440 -17.23 3.51 -2.24
N LYS A 441 -18.10 3.86 -1.28
CA LYS A 441 -19.47 4.37 -1.54
C LYS A 441 -19.44 5.63 -2.40
N GLN A 442 -18.45 6.51 -2.22
CA GLN A 442 -18.34 7.76 -2.98
C GLN A 442 -18.04 7.46 -4.46
N ARG A 443 -17.11 6.55 -4.74
CA ARG A 443 -16.75 6.15 -6.11
C ARG A 443 -17.81 5.26 -6.78
N ALA A 444 -18.49 4.40 -6.03
CA ALA A 444 -19.59 3.58 -6.54
C ALA A 444 -20.79 4.42 -7.00
N LEU A 445 -21.08 5.55 -6.32
CA LEU A 445 -22.09 6.51 -6.75
C LEU A 445 -21.70 7.26 -8.05
N ILE A 446 -20.40 7.43 -8.32
CA ILE A 446 -19.89 8.12 -9.51
C ILE A 446 -19.81 7.18 -10.72
N SER A 447 -19.47 5.90 -10.53
CA SER A 447 -19.23 4.96 -11.63
C SER A 447 -20.50 4.44 -12.30
N ASN A 448 -21.67 4.56 -11.65
CA ASN A 448 -22.93 3.90 -12.06
C ASN A 448 -22.81 2.38 -12.30
N SER A 449 -21.76 1.74 -11.77
CA SER A 449 -21.56 0.30 -11.92
C SER A 449 -22.52 -0.50 -11.04
N LYS A 450 -23.01 -1.62 -11.55
CA LYS A 450 -23.68 -2.64 -10.72
C LYS A 450 -22.69 -3.39 -9.82
N GLU A 451 -21.44 -3.50 -10.25
CA GLU A 451 -20.39 -4.13 -9.47
C GLU A 451 -19.85 -3.17 -8.41
N LYS A 452 -19.82 -3.64 -7.16
CA LYS A 452 -19.29 -2.92 -5.99
C LYS A 452 -18.04 -3.65 -5.49
N PRO A 453 -16.89 -3.58 -6.19
CA PRO A 453 -15.67 -4.27 -5.77
C PRO A 453 -15.19 -3.82 -4.38
N TYR A 454 -14.89 -4.79 -3.52
CA TYR A 454 -14.28 -4.58 -2.20
C TYR A 454 -12.78 -4.96 -2.22
N VAL A 455 -12.36 -5.76 -3.21
CA VAL A 455 -10.95 -6.16 -3.41
C VAL A 455 -10.57 -5.96 -4.87
N TYR A 456 -9.37 -5.42 -5.10
CA TYR A 456 -8.80 -5.19 -6.42
C TYR A 456 -7.44 -5.90 -6.54
N LEU A 457 -7.36 -6.94 -7.38
CA LEU A 457 -6.11 -7.66 -7.62
C LEU A 457 -5.40 -7.13 -8.87
N TYR A 458 -4.22 -6.55 -8.70
CA TYR A 458 -3.31 -6.24 -9.79
C TYR A 458 -2.60 -7.52 -10.26
N LYS A 459 -2.59 -7.77 -11.58
CA LYS A 459 -1.78 -8.84 -12.18
C LYS A 459 -0.62 -8.29 -12.99
N SER A 460 -0.90 -7.49 -14.03
CA SER A 460 0.08 -6.92 -14.95
C SER A 460 -0.56 -5.84 -15.82
N GLY A 461 0.10 -4.68 -15.96
CA GLY A 461 -0.39 -3.57 -16.78
C GLY A 461 -1.74 -3.06 -16.29
N GLU A 462 -2.77 -3.19 -17.13
CA GLU A 462 -4.14 -2.79 -16.80
C GLU A 462 -5.07 -3.97 -16.42
N ASP A 463 -4.59 -5.22 -16.39
CA ASP A 463 -5.41 -6.37 -15.96
C ASP A 463 -5.59 -6.35 -14.43
N VAL A 464 -6.79 -5.94 -14.02
CA VAL A 464 -7.25 -5.86 -12.64
C VAL A 464 -8.45 -6.77 -12.45
N LYS A 465 -8.35 -7.75 -11.55
CA LYS A 465 -9.48 -8.63 -11.20
C LYS A 465 -10.17 -8.16 -9.93
N THR A 466 -11.48 -7.95 -10.00
CA THR A 466 -12.33 -7.47 -8.91
C THR A 466 -12.97 -8.62 -8.13
N TYR A 467 -13.20 -8.41 -6.83
CA TYR A 467 -13.96 -9.32 -5.97
C TYR A 467 -14.87 -8.55 -5.02
N PHE A 468 -16.06 -9.10 -4.78
CA PHE A 468 -17.03 -8.65 -3.80
C PHE A 468 -17.90 -9.86 -3.40
N PRO A 469 -18.42 -9.93 -2.16
CA PRO A 469 -19.36 -10.97 -1.78
C PRO A 469 -20.73 -10.73 -2.43
N VAL A 470 -21.51 -11.80 -2.61
CA VAL A 470 -22.92 -11.70 -3.05
C VAL A 470 -23.80 -11.35 -1.85
N ASN A 471 -23.41 -11.78 -0.65
CA ASN A 471 -24.04 -11.45 0.62
C ASN A 471 -23.10 -10.58 1.46
N ASP A 472 -23.40 -9.28 1.59
CA ASP A 472 -22.59 -8.29 2.31
C ASP A 472 -22.97 -8.12 3.80
N SER A 473 -23.75 -9.04 4.38
CA SER A 473 -24.16 -9.00 5.81
C SER A 473 -23.00 -8.86 6.79
N LEU A 474 -21.87 -9.52 6.57
CA LEU A 474 -20.66 -9.38 7.40
C LEU A 474 -20.12 -7.93 7.38
N GLN A 475 -20.22 -7.27 6.22
CA GLN A 475 -19.82 -5.89 6.02
C GLN A 475 -20.85 -4.89 6.55
N GLN A 476 -22.15 -5.23 6.54
CA GLN A 476 -23.18 -4.45 7.24
C GLN A 476 -22.97 -4.47 8.77
N ILE A 477 -22.58 -5.62 9.34
CA ILE A 477 -22.17 -5.72 10.75
C ILE A 477 -20.92 -4.86 11.01
N ALA A 478 -19.92 -4.91 10.12
CA ALA A 478 -18.73 -4.06 10.22
C ALA A 478 -19.05 -2.55 10.12
N GLU A 479 -20.02 -2.15 9.29
CA GLU A 479 -20.53 -0.77 9.23
C GLU A 479 -21.25 -0.37 10.53
N SER A 480 -22.08 -1.24 11.09
CA SER A 480 -22.69 -1.00 12.40
C SER A 480 -21.65 -0.85 13.52
N LEU A 481 -20.60 -1.68 13.53
CA LEU A 481 -19.49 -1.57 14.48
C LEU A 481 -18.69 -0.27 14.31
N GLN A 482 -18.42 0.16 13.08
CA GLN A 482 -17.74 1.45 12.83
C GLN A 482 -18.62 2.63 13.26
N ALA A 483 -19.90 2.66 12.88
CA ALA A 483 -20.82 3.74 13.20
C ALA A 483 -21.04 3.91 14.72
N ASN A 484 -21.12 2.79 15.45
CA ASN A 484 -21.33 2.78 16.89
C ASN A 484 -20.03 2.91 17.73
N MET A 485 -18.87 3.18 17.12
CA MET A 485 -17.57 3.17 17.83
C MET A 485 -17.45 4.18 18.98
N GLN A 486 -18.30 5.21 19.03
CA GLN A 486 -18.33 6.17 20.15
C GLN A 486 -19.20 5.70 21.33
N VAL A 487 -20.02 4.66 21.12
CA VAL A 487 -20.92 4.08 22.14
C VAL A 487 -20.36 2.76 22.68
N LYS A 488 -19.82 1.89 21.82
CA LYS A 488 -19.30 0.58 22.22
C LYS A 488 -18.13 0.14 21.33
N ARG A 489 -17.10 -0.45 21.93
CA ARG A 489 -15.88 -0.93 21.25
C ARG A 489 -15.50 -2.34 21.70
N PRO A 490 -16.30 -3.38 21.39
CA PRO A 490 -16.07 -4.74 21.89
C PRO A 490 -14.69 -5.31 21.50
N TRP A 491 -14.10 -4.81 20.41
CA TRP A 491 -12.75 -5.17 20.00
C TRP A 491 -11.66 -4.70 20.98
N GLU A 492 -11.86 -3.61 21.73
CA GLU A 492 -10.90 -3.17 22.75
C GLU A 492 -10.90 -4.16 23.94
N ASP A 493 -12.07 -4.69 24.33
CA ASP A 493 -12.18 -5.73 25.37
C ASP A 493 -11.53 -7.05 24.93
N TYR A 494 -11.83 -7.53 23.71
CA TYR A 494 -11.26 -8.77 23.18
C TYR A 494 -9.75 -8.68 22.95
N LEU A 495 -9.24 -7.52 22.52
CA LEU A 495 -7.81 -7.25 22.37
C LEU A 495 -7.09 -7.38 23.71
N ASN A 496 -7.60 -6.73 24.76
CA ASN A 496 -7.01 -6.80 26.10
C ASN A 496 -7.00 -8.24 26.65
N GLN A 497 -8.11 -8.99 26.48
CA GLN A 497 -8.20 -10.39 26.91
C GLN A 497 -7.21 -11.29 26.16
N ALA A 498 -7.09 -11.14 24.84
CA ALA A 498 -6.19 -11.95 24.02
C ALA A 498 -4.72 -11.61 24.26
N GLN A 499 -4.37 -10.33 24.50
CA GLN A 499 -3.02 -9.92 24.90
C GLN A 499 -2.61 -10.60 26.22
N GLN A 500 -3.49 -10.60 27.24
CA GLN A 500 -3.24 -11.28 28.51
C GLN A 500 -3.08 -12.80 28.33
N ALA A 501 -3.92 -13.42 27.50
CA ALA A 501 -3.85 -14.85 27.21
C ALA A 501 -2.57 -15.26 26.44
N LEU A 502 -2.08 -14.43 25.52
CA LEU A 502 -0.86 -14.68 24.75
C LEU A 502 0.41 -14.38 25.56
N ALA A 503 0.42 -13.33 26.36
CA ALA A 503 1.55 -13.02 27.27
C ALA A 503 1.82 -14.12 28.32
N GLN A 504 0.82 -14.96 28.63
CA GLN A 504 0.97 -16.14 29.50
C GLN A 504 1.38 -17.42 28.73
N LYS A 505 1.37 -17.41 27.39
CA LYS A 505 1.47 -18.61 26.54
C LYS A 505 2.53 -18.57 25.45
N THR A 506 3.10 -17.41 25.13
CA THR A 506 4.06 -17.23 24.02
C THR A 506 5.07 -16.13 24.32
N ASP A 507 6.33 -16.35 23.95
CA ASP A 507 7.41 -15.34 23.98
C ASP A 507 7.20 -14.14 23.02
N ALA A 508 6.14 -14.18 22.19
CA ALA A 508 5.85 -13.15 21.20
C ALA A 508 5.14 -11.96 21.86
N ASP A 509 5.72 -10.76 21.73
CA ASP A 509 5.10 -9.53 22.22
C ASP A 509 3.91 -9.13 21.32
N PHE A 510 2.72 -9.06 21.91
CA PHE A 510 1.46 -8.62 21.27
C PHE A 510 0.97 -7.26 21.78
N ASN A 511 1.76 -6.55 22.60
CA ASN A 511 1.44 -5.19 23.07
C ASN A 511 1.52 -4.16 21.94
N ARG A 512 0.91 -2.97 22.12
CA ARG A 512 1.03 -1.88 21.13
C ARG A 512 2.45 -1.30 21.16
N PRO A 513 3.18 -1.25 20.03
CA PRO A 513 4.47 -0.60 19.97
C PRO A 513 4.39 0.90 20.27
N ASP A 514 5.52 1.47 20.70
CA ASP A 514 5.67 2.92 20.95
C ASP A 514 5.21 3.74 19.74
N ALA A 515 4.33 4.72 19.97
CA ALA A 515 3.73 5.55 18.93
C ALA A 515 4.75 6.33 18.09
N ARG A 516 5.96 6.60 18.63
CA ARG A 516 7.09 7.21 17.89
C ARG A 516 7.68 6.30 16.81
N THR A 517 7.22 5.05 16.76
CA THR A 517 7.60 4.03 15.77
C THR A 517 6.49 3.70 14.78
N ASP A 518 5.38 4.43 14.83
CA ASP A 518 4.61 4.74 13.63
C ASP A 518 5.27 5.93 12.92
N LYS A 519 5.53 5.80 11.63
CA LYS A 519 6.22 6.78 10.79
C LYS A 519 5.79 6.64 9.34
N LEU A 520 5.33 7.75 8.75
CA LEU A 520 5.05 7.83 7.32
C LEU A 520 6.33 8.24 6.58
N PHE A 521 6.66 7.52 5.50
CA PHE A 521 7.73 7.91 4.58
C PHE A 521 7.16 8.05 3.17
N MET A 522 7.56 9.11 2.47
CA MET A 522 7.29 9.28 1.03
C MET A 522 8.59 9.32 0.26
N ASN A 523 8.67 8.53 -0.81
CA ASN A 523 9.76 8.52 -1.78
C ASN A 523 9.79 9.85 -2.55
N ILE A 524 10.98 10.43 -2.73
CA ILE A 524 11.21 11.72 -3.42
C ILE A 524 12.29 11.61 -4.52
N GLY A 525 12.47 10.40 -5.07
CA GLY A 525 13.45 10.09 -6.11
C GLY A 525 14.86 9.83 -5.57
N ASN A 526 15.71 9.18 -6.37
CA ASN A 526 17.10 8.83 -6.01
C ASN A 526 17.24 8.04 -4.70
N ASN A 527 16.26 7.19 -4.38
CA ASN A 527 16.11 6.43 -3.14
C ASN A 527 16.10 7.31 -1.86
N GLU A 528 15.78 8.61 -1.98
CA GLU A 528 15.57 9.50 -0.84
C GLU A 528 14.10 9.48 -0.39
N VAL A 529 13.87 9.76 0.89
CA VAL A 529 12.54 9.83 1.50
C VAL A 529 12.40 11.07 2.39
N ILE A 530 11.18 11.57 2.50
CA ILE A 530 10.76 12.52 3.55
C ILE A 530 9.93 11.79 4.62
N GLU A 531 10.06 12.21 5.88
CA GLU A 531 9.22 11.73 6.98
C GLU A 531 8.00 12.64 7.09
N VAL A 532 6.78 12.12 6.93
CA VAL A 532 5.54 12.91 6.97
C VAL A 532 4.87 12.73 8.32
N ALA A 533 4.37 13.80 8.92
CA ALA A 533 3.59 13.71 10.16
C ALA A 533 2.19 13.13 9.87
N HIS A 534 1.65 12.37 10.82
CA HIS A 534 0.25 11.97 10.76
C HIS A 534 -0.65 13.21 10.91
N PRO A 535 -1.76 13.33 10.16
CA PRO A 535 -2.77 14.33 10.47
C PRO A 535 -3.33 14.07 11.88
N ILE A 536 -3.53 15.14 12.62
CA ILE A 536 -4.05 15.14 14.00
C ILE A 536 -5.55 15.42 13.94
N ALA A 537 -6.36 14.78 14.80
CA ALA A 537 -7.77 15.15 14.91
C ALA A 537 -7.93 16.49 15.64
N ALA A 538 -8.97 17.25 15.30
CA ALA A 538 -9.39 18.39 16.13
C ALA A 538 -9.78 17.96 17.55
N ASP A 539 -10.20 16.69 17.69
CA ASP A 539 -10.80 16.10 18.90
C ASP A 539 -9.91 15.04 19.59
N GLU A 540 -8.57 15.09 19.45
CA GLU A 540 -7.64 14.24 20.24
C GLU A 540 -7.56 14.71 21.72
N VAL A 541 -8.69 14.70 22.43
CA VAL A 541 -8.86 15.22 23.81
C VAL A 541 -8.03 14.47 24.85
N ASP A 542 -7.79 13.16 24.65
CA ASP A 542 -7.12 12.28 25.63
C ASP A 542 -5.62 12.02 25.34
N GLY A 543 -5.14 12.35 24.14
CA GLY A 543 -3.78 11.97 23.68
C GLY A 543 -3.52 10.46 23.50
N VAL A 544 -4.49 9.59 23.77
CA VAL A 544 -4.34 8.12 23.65
C VAL A 544 -4.63 7.65 22.21
N ASN A 545 -3.61 7.11 21.55
CA ASN A 545 -3.79 6.35 20.29
C ASN A 545 -4.58 5.05 20.57
N ARG A 546 -5.89 5.07 20.31
CA ARG A 546 -6.80 3.91 20.41
C ARG A 546 -6.83 3.10 19.11
N LEU A 547 -7.60 2.00 19.05
CA LEU A 547 -7.81 1.24 17.81
C LEU A 547 -8.87 1.92 16.94
N ARG A 548 -8.61 2.09 15.63
CA ARG A 548 -9.61 2.57 14.67
C ARG A 548 -9.99 1.49 13.67
N LEU A 549 -11.27 1.52 13.28
CA LEU A 549 -11.82 0.70 12.19
C LEU A 549 -12.00 1.56 10.95
N HIS A 550 -11.52 1.07 9.81
CA HIS A 550 -11.64 1.69 8.51
C HIS A 550 -12.38 0.75 7.55
N LEU A 551 -13.34 1.29 6.79
CA LEU A 551 -14.11 0.54 5.79
C LEU A 551 -13.72 1.04 4.41
N GLY A 552 -13.14 0.18 3.59
CA GLY A 552 -12.86 0.52 2.20
C GLY A 552 -12.18 -0.59 1.40
N PRO A 553 -11.89 -0.34 0.12
CA PRO A 553 -11.30 -1.35 -0.73
C PRO A 553 -9.87 -1.74 -0.33
N ILE A 554 -9.53 -3.00 -0.56
CA ILE A 554 -8.19 -3.57 -0.35
C ILE A 554 -7.57 -3.92 -1.70
N GLY A 555 -6.33 -3.50 -1.94
CA GLY A 555 -5.55 -3.92 -3.10
C GLY A 555 -4.74 -5.18 -2.80
N SER A 556 -4.51 -6.04 -3.79
CA SER A 556 -3.45 -7.04 -3.68
C SER A 556 -2.71 -7.27 -4.98
N GLY A 557 -1.41 -7.55 -4.87
CA GLY A 557 -0.56 -7.95 -5.99
C GLY A 557 0.92 -7.76 -5.67
N ARG A 558 1.76 -8.72 -6.07
CA ARG A 558 3.22 -8.69 -5.88
C ARG A 558 3.85 -7.38 -6.36
N ASP A 559 3.58 -7.00 -7.60
CA ASP A 559 4.22 -5.85 -8.24
C ASP A 559 3.63 -4.53 -7.74
N LEU A 560 2.33 -4.55 -7.40
CA LEU A 560 1.61 -3.45 -6.74
C LEU A 560 2.23 -3.10 -5.38
N VAL A 561 2.60 -4.10 -4.58
CA VAL A 561 3.31 -3.88 -3.31
C VAL A 561 4.71 -3.32 -3.55
N ARG A 562 5.45 -3.92 -4.48
CA ARG A 562 6.88 -3.65 -4.70
C ARG A 562 7.19 -2.23 -5.18
N SER A 563 6.36 -1.64 -6.02
CA SER A 563 6.57 -0.29 -6.56
C SER A 563 5.74 0.76 -5.81
N ASP A 564 6.39 1.71 -5.12
CA ASP A 564 5.73 2.82 -4.42
C ASP A 564 4.89 3.70 -5.36
N GLU A 565 5.37 3.90 -6.58
CA GLU A 565 4.68 4.63 -7.65
C GLU A 565 3.38 3.92 -8.04
N LEU A 566 3.45 2.63 -8.38
CA LEU A 566 2.28 1.82 -8.73
C LEU A 566 1.29 1.73 -7.55
N ARG A 567 1.78 1.52 -6.32
CA ARG A 567 0.96 1.49 -5.10
C ARG A 567 0.18 2.80 -4.92
N THR A 568 0.84 3.93 -5.13
CA THR A 568 0.24 5.27 -5.01
C THR A 568 -0.78 5.55 -6.12
N GLN A 569 -0.47 5.22 -7.37
CA GLN A 569 -1.36 5.40 -8.51
C GLN A 569 -2.61 4.51 -8.41
N PHE A 570 -2.42 3.22 -8.10
CA PHE A 570 -3.48 2.23 -7.99
C PHE A 570 -4.41 2.53 -6.80
N ALA A 571 -3.85 2.97 -5.67
CA ALA A 571 -4.63 3.46 -4.53
C ALA A 571 -5.51 4.69 -4.90
N ARG A 572 -4.98 5.66 -5.67
CA ARG A 572 -5.77 6.81 -6.16
C ARG A 572 -6.86 6.39 -7.17
N LYS A 573 -6.54 5.45 -8.08
CA LYS A 573 -7.44 4.90 -9.11
C LYS A 573 -8.64 4.13 -8.52
N TYR A 574 -8.43 3.41 -7.41
CA TYR A 574 -9.43 2.50 -6.84
C TYR A 574 -9.91 2.81 -5.41
N GLY A 575 -9.39 3.86 -4.77
CA GLY A 575 -9.83 4.30 -3.44
C GLY A 575 -9.35 3.40 -2.29
N LEU A 576 -8.22 2.71 -2.47
CA LEU A 576 -7.74 1.70 -1.52
C LEU A 576 -7.38 2.30 -0.15
N LEU A 577 -7.69 1.57 0.93
CA LEU A 577 -7.24 1.88 2.29
C LEU A 577 -6.14 0.93 2.80
N ALA A 578 -5.97 -0.24 2.18
CA ALA A 578 -4.89 -1.18 2.48
C ALA A 578 -4.37 -1.90 1.23
N THR A 579 -3.16 -2.43 1.30
CA THR A 579 -2.53 -3.32 0.31
C THR A 579 -1.94 -4.57 0.94
N ASP A 580 -2.11 -5.71 0.27
CA ASP A 580 -1.60 -7.04 0.62
C ASP A 580 -0.81 -7.59 -0.59
N VAL A 581 0.09 -8.56 -0.39
CA VAL A 581 0.83 -9.16 -1.52
C VAL A 581 -0.07 -10.10 -2.31
N GLU A 582 -0.71 -11.09 -1.68
CA GLU A 582 -1.33 -12.23 -2.38
C GLU A 582 -2.63 -12.74 -1.74
N MET A 583 -3.77 -12.32 -2.30
CA MET A 583 -5.09 -12.85 -1.93
C MET A 583 -5.76 -13.67 -3.04
N SER A 584 -5.12 -13.78 -4.21
CA SER A 584 -5.66 -14.34 -5.46
C SER A 584 -6.18 -15.77 -5.32
N SER A 585 -5.32 -16.72 -4.98
CA SER A 585 -5.68 -18.14 -4.93
C SER A 585 -6.62 -18.50 -3.77
N VAL A 586 -6.65 -17.68 -2.70
CA VAL A 586 -7.65 -17.78 -1.63
C VAL A 586 -9.03 -17.38 -2.17
N LEU A 587 -9.15 -16.19 -2.76
CA LEU A 587 -10.40 -15.66 -3.28
C LEU A 587 -10.95 -16.48 -4.46
N ASP A 588 -10.06 -16.95 -5.35
CA ASP A 588 -10.42 -17.86 -6.44
C ASP A 588 -10.95 -19.21 -5.91
N SER A 589 -10.39 -19.71 -4.81
CA SER A 589 -10.88 -20.94 -4.17
C SER A 589 -12.21 -20.72 -3.44
N ILE A 590 -12.43 -19.56 -2.81
CA ILE A 590 -13.69 -19.20 -2.14
C ILE A 590 -14.83 -19.15 -3.17
N ILE A 591 -14.65 -18.41 -4.26
CA ILE A 591 -15.66 -18.31 -5.34
C ILE A 591 -15.80 -19.65 -6.08
N GLY A 592 -14.70 -20.36 -6.36
CA GLY A 592 -14.72 -21.66 -7.03
C GLY A 592 -15.38 -22.78 -6.21
N ASN A 593 -15.52 -22.62 -4.89
CA ASN A 593 -16.29 -23.50 -4.00
C ASN A 593 -17.67 -22.89 -3.62
N CYS A 594 -18.18 -21.95 -4.42
CA CYS A 594 -19.49 -21.31 -4.30
C CYS A 594 -19.78 -20.66 -2.93
N ARG A 595 -18.77 -20.03 -2.30
CA ARG A 595 -18.94 -19.34 -1.02
C ARG A 595 -19.21 -17.85 -1.22
N GLU A 596 -20.50 -17.51 -1.13
CA GLU A 596 -21.06 -16.19 -1.44
C GLU A 596 -20.83 -15.12 -0.36
N SER A 597 -20.56 -15.53 0.89
CA SER A 597 -20.35 -14.65 2.04
C SER A 597 -18.88 -14.68 2.47
N PHE A 598 -18.11 -13.64 2.15
CA PHE A 598 -16.72 -13.52 2.60
C PHE A 598 -16.33 -12.08 2.97
N ILE A 599 -15.36 -11.94 3.86
CA ILE A 599 -14.85 -10.65 4.34
C ILE A 599 -13.35 -10.73 4.61
N LEU A 600 -12.63 -9.65 4.31
CA LEU A 600 -11.23 -9.50 4.66
C LEU A 600 -11.14 -8.55 5.85
N VAL A 601 -10.40 -8.93 6.89
CA VAL A 601 -10.12 -8.08 8.06
C VAL A 601 -8.60 -8.00 8.25
N LYS A 602 -8.04 -6.81 8.04
CA LYS A 602 -6.61 -6.60 7.91
C LYS A 602 -6.08 -5.56 8.89
N GLY A 603 -5.21 -6.01 9.78
CA GLY A 603 -4.50 -5.14 10.72
C GLY A 603 -3.29 -4.50 10.05
N ILE A 604 -3.03 -3.24 10.34
CA ILE A 604 -2.04 -2.47 9.58
C ILE A 604 -0.67 -2.52 10.28
N ALA A 605 0.32 -3.16 9.64
CA ALA A 605 1.65 -3.42 10.22
C ALA A 605 2.80 -2.65 9.55
N ASP A 606 2.57 -2.07 8.36
CA ASP A 606 3.45 -1.09 7.72
C ASP A 606 2.65 -0.27 6.67
N TYR A 607 3.33 0.37 5.72
CA TYR A 607 2.73 1.16 4.62
C TYR A 607 3.05 0.59 3.22
N LYS A 608 3.24 -0.74 3.13
CA LYS A 608 3.53 -1.53 1.93
C LYS A 608 2.58 -2.74 1.80
N ASP A 609 2.68 -3.69 2.73
CA ASP A 609 2.04 -5.01 2.67
C ASP A 609 1.80 -5.69 4.03
N GLY A 610 2.32 -5.11 5.11
CA GLY A 610 2.29 -5.67 6.47
C GLY A 610 3.41 -6.69 6.73
N THR A 611 4.17 -7.12 5.72
CA THR A 611 5.27 -8.07 5.88
C THR A 611 6.62 -7.38 6.11
N SER A 612 6.71 -6.09 5.79
CA SER A 612 7.96 -5.33 5.74
C SER A 612 8.54 -4.99 7.12
N THR A 613 7.77 -5.02 8.22
CA THR A 613 8.32 -4.90 9.59
C THR A 613 7.66 -5.85 10.60
N ARG A 614 8.46 -6.65 11.34
CA ARG A 614 7.94 -7.49 12.44
C ARG A 614 7.37 -6.70 13.62
N LYS A 615 7.83 -5.45 13.82
CA LYS A 615 7.54 -4.67 15.04
C LYS A 615 6.05 -4.45 15.29
N TRP A 616 5.27 -4.23 14.24
CA TRP A 616 3.83 -4.00 14.35
C TRP A 616 2.97 -5.22 13.98
N GLN A 617 3.55 -6.27 13.37
CA GLN A 617 2.81 -7.45 12.89
C GLN A 617 1.97 -8.13 13.97
N ASN A 618 2.53 -8.37 15.15
CA ASN A 618 1.81 -9.03 16.24
C ASN A 618 0.61 -8.18 16.71
N PHE A 619 0.83 -6.89 16.98
CA PHE A 619 -0.24 -5.97 17.39
C PHE A 619 -1.31 -5.78 16.31
N ALA A 620 -0.92 -5.71 15.04
CA ALA A 620 -1.83 -5.65 13.91
C ALA A 620 -2.67 -6.93 13.78
N ALA A 621 -2.04 -8.11 13.87
CA ALA A 621 -2.69 -9.41 13.80
C ALA A 621 -3.75 -9.60 14.91
N ILE A 622 -3.41 -9.28 16.17
CA ILE A 622 -4.35 -9.39 17.29
C ILE A 622 -5.46 -8.34 17.22
N SER A 623 -5.18 -7.15 16.69
CA SER A 623 -6.20 -6.14 16.42
C SER A 623 -7.21 -6.64 15.37
N ALA A 624 -6.74 -7.20 14.26
CA ALA A 624 -7.61 -7.81 13.24
C ALA A 624 -8.46 -8.95 13.82
N ALA A 625 -7.85 -9.86 14.59
CA ALA A 625 -8.57 -10.96 15.24
C ALA A 625 -9.63 -10.48 16.25
N SER A 626 -9.38 -9.39 16.97
CA SER A 626 -10.32 -8.79 17.94
C SER A 626 -11.54 -8.17 17.24
N VAL A 627 -11.34 -7.61 16.05
CA VAL A 627 -12.40 -7.11 15.18
C VAL A 627 -13.18 -8.26 14.55
N VAL A 628 -12.52 -9.35 14.16
CA VAL A 628 -13.19 -10.59 13.70
C VAL A 628 -14.08 -11.18 14.79
N LYS A 629 -13.60 -11.26 16.04
CA LYS A 629 -14.42 -11.69 17.19
C LYS A 629 -15.63 -10.77 17.37
N SER A 630 -15.45 -9.45 17.18
CA SER A 630 -16.55 -8.47 17.25
C SER A 630 -17.59 -8.63 16.15
N VAL A 631 -17.18 -8.90 14.90
CA VAL A 631 -18.09 -9.15 13.78
C VAL A 631 -18.86 -10.45 14.00
N ILE A 632 -18.20 -11.54 14.39
CA ILE A 632 -18.85 -12.84 14.62
C ILE A 632 -19.82 -12.77 15.82
N CYS A 633 -19.46 -12.07 16.90
CA CYS A 633 -20.40 -11.81 18.01
C CYS A 633 -21.53 -10.83 17.67
N GLY A 634 -21.53 -10.23 16.48
CA GLY A 634 -22.61 -9.41 15.92
C GLY A 634 -23.47 -10.13 14.87
N MET A 635 -23.21 -11.41 14.59
CA MET A 635 -24.03 -12.24 13.70
C MET A 635 -25.23 -12.83 14.45
N ASP A 636 -26.33 -13.10 13.73
CA ASP A 636 -27.45 -13.88 14.26
C ASP A 636 -27.01 -15.31 14.60
N ALA A 637 -27.48 -15.83 15.73
CA ALA A 637 -27.15 -17.18 16.18
C ALA A 637 -27.57 -18.25 15.14
N PRO A 638 -26.78 -19.33 14.95
CA PRO A 638 -27.09 -20.34 13.94
C PRO A 638 -28.48 -20.97 14.15
N THR A 639 -29.30 -21.03 13.10
CA THR A 639 -30.66 -21.60 13.13
C THR A 639 -30.70 -23.13 13.20
N ASN A 640 -29.54 -23.80 13.30
CA ASN A 640 -29.36 -25.25 13.16
C ASN A 640 -28.51 -25.86 14.30
N VAL A 641 -28.76 -25.45 15.56
CA VAL A 641 -28.09 -25.97 16.78
C VAL A 641 -28.77 -27.25 17.27
#